data_AF-A0A933B3Q9-F1
#
_entry.id   AF-A0A933B3Q9-F1
#
_cell.length_a   1.000
_cell.length_b   1.000
_cell.length_c   1.000
_cell.angle_alpha   90.00
_cell.angle_beta   90.00
_cell.angle_gamma   90.00
#
_symmetry.space_group_name_H-M   'P 1'
#
loop_
_entity.id
_entity.type
_entity.pdbx_description
1 polymer ?
#
loop_
_entity_poly.entity_id
_entity_poly.type
_entity_poly.pdbx_seq_one_letter_code
_entity_poly.pdbx_strand_id
1 'polypeptide(L)'
;MCPRSSERGIALLIVVSVLTVVAIMGVSFVFSMFLETQAARQFVASTQSRYIAEAGVTHGWVVLEEDELGSRYDDLREAWVDAMSGADVDVDEDDVLDARWWLVANDRNEVVGRYGVLIRDEAGKVNLNAALADPTAHGVDGVGLTSLFSKIGVPTSLAASIESYRFGEDGQPGKANIDDDGDGTVDEPDEYQPLALRGDDRRFENLEEVLSLSELDEATFTTLSGFATVYSWDPNLSIAGAPRLNVNTAPAEEILNTLLEKGGANPWQLAANMADYIDTDFALSKVVRHSTPYEMPNQGDQGSWSWEAAQPQGYYATDPSDSSLVWALAVPLGSFRVIVRGLSGAKVGDVTINGESRPSLDADETFGTLELTSQTMTVEVVCGEPEGVSCAFRGLELVPTEPPTSGGTVVRGVEAVRFNELMVSPIVELSASAAVFSKDNSEWSCDGSMCTNSGTGTAQWEWTTTAGQPTYVPPGKYHLRVYGQSGSGVGKIEGSSTVSFHGARHDEPLIVVEVPQADEQQPKKTKFSLSLGKTAGEVTYYFQKVSLSVEPDGEYVEFINLSEHEVDVSRWTIEGIAATRTVSLPEGAAIPAHGVLVAAVDVDDTQPGLENDITALAAWEMRDDANVVQLEFLSEEGSLSPDMDWLISTLPPDASSARLVLKDRQGWIVDEIEYPIPLPTSVGFQSLEKGDPTVVRDDDKDGLDEDWYPSLKQYTPGDPNDNEGLLEVAGEEQVRHDPSAELTILNRPLGSLGELAGLASSVAWKPVASRDLAIIADQLTVDGLRLESQAAELASGGDRWHETVSGYETSGGSGTEAVGVWEWTDIPEGTYRLSLYGWSGETMAVRWSENGEWTPARVTDAQGRLLVGELTVGMGVSDPKTLHLEVRCESESHVCHFLHAMLDPQLVLVGRINVNTASREVLLSLSGMTEAIVDRIIEGRPYGDQDSKARGIGDVLVGSALGETEDDRLSRFRQLANWLTVRSQVFQVMSMGEAFERNKPAASKRIQAILQR
;
A
#
# COMPACT_ATOMS: atom_id res chain seq x y z
N MET A 1 34.75 -30.64 124.66
CA MET A 1 33.38 -30.52 124.12
C MET A 1 33.47 -29.79 122.77
N CYS A 2 32.98 -30.41 121.70
CA CYS A 2 32.77 -29.83 120.35
C CYS A 2 31.33 -29.22 120.30
N PRO A 3 30.99 -28.26 119.41
CA PRO A 3 30.93 -28.52 117.95
C PRO A 3 31.44 -27.40 117.00
N ARG A 4 31.62 -27.81 115.73
CA ARG A 4 32.09 -27.09 114.52
C ARG A 4 30.94 -26.46 113.69
N SER A 5 31.31 -25.48 112.84
CA SER A 5 30.89 -25.24 111.43
C SER A 5 30.10 -23.96 111.10
N SER A 6 30.78 -22.95 110.51
CA SER A 6 30.15 -21.84 109.76
C SER A 6 30.75 -21.60 108.36
N GLU A 7 31.83 -22.27 107.94
CA GLU A 7 32.44 -22.09 106.61
C GLU A 7 31.89 -23.03 105.50
N ARG A 8 31.00 -23.98 105.85
CA ARG A 8 30.45 -24.94 104.87
C ARG A 8 29.23 -24.44 104.08
N GLY A 9 28.58 -23.37 104.52
CA GLY A 9 27.37 -22.81 103.86
C GLY A 9 27.68 -21.87 102.68
N ILE A 10 28.72 -21.03 102.80
CA ILE A 10 29.12 -20.08 101.74
C ILE A 10 29.75 -20.82 100.55
N ALA A 11 30.60 -21.81 100.81
CA ALA A 11 31.18 -22.65 99.76
C ALA A 11 30.08 -23.39 98.97
N LEU A 12 29.02 -23.87 99.66
CA LEU A 12 27.87 -24.51 99.02
C LEU A 12 27.09 -23.52 98.13
N LEU A 13 26.84 -22.29 98.60
CA LEU A 13 26.18 -21.26 97.81
C LEU A 13 26.99 -20.89 96.56
N ILE A 14 28.30 -20.70 96.66
CA ILE A 14 29.17 -20.41 95.51
C ILE A 14 29.17 -21.57 94.50
N VAL A 15 29.29 -22.82 94.98
CA VAL A 15 29.27 -24.01 94.10
C VAL A 15 27.92 -24.15 93.40
N VAL A 16 26.80 -23.97 94.11
CA VAL A 16 25.46 -24.02 93.51
C VAL A 16 25.28 -22.89 92.50
N SER A 17 25.72 -21.67 92.81
CA SER A 17 25.63 -20.51 91.92
C SER A 17 26.45 -20.72 90.64
N VAL A 18 27.67 -21.21 90.77
CA VAL A 18 28.55 -21.56 89.63
C VAL A 18 27.94 -22.70 88.80
N LEU A 19 27.42 -23.75 89.44
CA LEU A 19 26.73 -24.85 88.75
C LEU A 19 25.48 -24.38 88.02
N THR A 20 24.67 -23.48 88.61
CA THR A 20 23.51 -22.91 87.93
C THR A 20 23.89 -22.07 86.74
N VAL A 21 24.93 -21.24 86.84
CA VAL A 21 25.43 -20.44 85.69
C VAL A 21 25.96 -21.35 84.59
N VAL A 22 26.76 -22.36 84.93
CA VAL A 22 27.27 -23.35 83.95
C VAL A 22 26.13 -24.14 83.31
N ALA A 23 25.11 -24.53 84.08
CA ALA A 23 23.94 -25.23 83.54
C ALA A 23 23.13 -24.34 82.58
N ILE A 24 22.90 -23.07 82.93
CA ILE A 24 22.20 -22.10 82.06
C ILE A 24 23.00 -21.86 80.77
N MET A 25 24.32 -21.66 80.87
CA MET A 25 25.19 -21.52 79.71
C MET A 25 25.19 -22.79 78.85
N GLY A 26 25.23 -23.97 79.45
CA GLY A 26 25.17 -25.25 78.75
C GLY A 26 23.86 -25.44 77.99
N VAL A 27 22.71 -25.12 78.62
CA VAL A 27 21.39 -25.18 77.97
C VAL A 27 21.29 -24.16 76.83
N SER A 28 21.76 -22.93 77.04
CA SER A 28 21.79 -21.89 76.00
C SER A 28 22.64 -22.30 74.80
N PHE A 29 23.80 -22.93 75.03
CA PHE A 29 24.66 -23.41 73.96
C PHE A 29 24.00 -24.54 73.17
N VAL A 30 23.37 -25.51 73.83
CA VAL A 30 22.63 -26.60 73.16
C VAL A 30 21.48 -26.05 72.32
N PHE A 31 20.73 -25.08 72.84
CA PHE A 31 19.64 -24.44 72.11
C PHE A 31 20.16 -23.66 70.89
N SER A 32 21.27 -22.92 71.04
CA SER A 32 21.93 -22.23 69.93
C SER A 32 22.39 -23.20 68.84
N MET A 33 23.04 -24.31 69.21
CA MET A 33 23.45 -25.35 68.26
C MET A 33 22.26 -25.99 67.54
N PHE A 34 21.13 -26.18 68.24
CA PHE A 34 19.91 -26.71 67.63
C PHE A 34 19.35 -25.74 66.58
N LEU A 35 19.24 -24.44 66.91
CA LEU A 35 18.79 -23.41 65.98
C LEU A 35 19.74 -23.27 64.78
N GLU A 36 21.06 -23.26 65.00
CA GLU A 36 22.05 -23.21 63.91
C GLU A 36 21.95 -24.44 63.01
N THR A 37 21.78 -25.63 63.57
CA THR A 37 21.61 -26.87 62.79
C THR A 37 20.33 -26.81 61.95
N GLN A 38 19.23 -26.29 62.51
CA GLN A 38 17.97 -26.14 61.80
C GLN A 38 18.06 -25.07 60.70
N ALA A 39 18.70 -23.94 60.98
CA ALA A 39 18.95 -22.88 60.00
C ALA A 39 19.85 -23.36 58.86
N ALA A 40 20.93 -24.09 59.16
CA ALA A 40 21.81 -24.67 58.15
C ALA A 40 21.09 -25.69 57.26
N ARG A 41 20.22 -26.54 57.85
CA ARG A 41 19.39 -27.48 57.08
C ARG A 41 18.40 -26.75 56.17
N GLN A 42 17.70 -25.75 56.69
CA GLN A 42 16.76 -24.95 55.89
C GLN A 42 17.47 -24.21 54.76
N PHE A 43 18.66 -23.66 55.03
CA PHE A 43 19.47 -23.00 54.03
C PHE A 43 19.88 -23.96 52.90
N VAL A 44 20.34 -25.17 53.24
CA VAL A 44 20.69 -26.20 52.24
C VAL A 44 19.46 -26.61 51.44
N ALA A 45 18.34 -26.91 52.09
CA ALA A 45 17.10 -27.30 51.42
C ALA A 45 16.58 -26.20 50.48
N SER A 46 16.58 -24.95 50.94
CA SER A 46 16.18 -23.79 50.13
C SER A 46 17.13 -23.50 48.97
N THR A 47 18.43 -23.77 49.15
CA THR A 47 19.41 -23.65 48.06
C THR A 47 19.21 -24.76 47.03
N GLN A 48 18.95 -25.99 47.48
CA GLN A 48 18.64 -27.11 46.60
C GLN A 48 17.34 -26.87 45.82
N SER A 49 16.27 -26.39 46.47
CA SER A 49 14.99 -26.12 45.79
C SER A 49 15.14 -25.02 44.74
N ARG A 50 15.97 -24.00 45.01
CA ARG A 50 16.34 -22.99 44.01
C ARG A 50 17.03 -23.61 42.80
N TYR A 51 18.07 -24.42 42.98
CA TYR A 51 18.76 -25.06 41.84
C TYR A 51 17.84 -26.01 41.05
N ILE A 52 16.92 -26.69 41.74
CA ILE A 52 15.91 -27.53 41.09
C ILE A 52 14.93 -26.68 40.28
N ALA A 53 14.51 -25.52 40.80
CA ALA A 53 13.68 -24.57 40.05
C ALA A 53 14.44 -23.99 38.84
N GLU A 54 15.72 -23.63 39.00
CA GLU A 54 16.59 -23.17 37.90
C GLU A 54 16.72 -24.24 36.80
N ALA A 55 16.83 -25.52 37.18
CA ALA A 55 16.82 -26.62 36.21
C ALA A 55 15.50 -26.70 35.42
N GLY A 56 14.36 -26.38 36.05
CA GLY A 56 13.07 -26.28 35.36
C GLY A 56 13.02 -25.12 34.36
N VAL A 57 13.59 -23.96 34.70
CA VAL A 57 13.72 -22.83 33.75
C VAL A 57 14.59 -23.21 32.56
N THR A 58 15.74 -23.87 32.80
CA THR A 58 16.61 -24.36 31.73
C THR A 58 15.91 -25.43 30.87
N HIS A 59 15.10 -26.30 31.46
CA HIS A 59 14.30 -27.25 30.69
C HIS A 59 13.28 -26.54 29.80
N GLY A 60 12.59 -25.52 30.32
CA GLY A 60 11.68 -24.67 29.52
C GLY A 60 12.40 -23.99 28.35
N TRP A 61 13.58 -23.41 28.58
CA TRP A 61 14.43 -22.83 27.54
C TRP A 61 14.73 -23.84 26.42
N VAL A 62 15.22 -25.04 26.77
CA VAL A 62 15.60 -26.05 25.77
C VAL A 62 14.39 -26.50 24.94
N VAL A 63 13.21 -26.60 25.54
CA VAL A 63 12.00 -26.96 24.80
C VAL A 63 11.60 -25.86 23.81
N LEU A 64 11.79 -24.58 24.17
CA LEU A 64 11.56 -23.46 23.24
C LEU A 64 12.58 -23.43 22.08
N GLU A 65 13.86 -23.75 22.33
CA GLU A 65 14.87 -23.89 21.26
C GLU A 65 14.57 -25.06 20.31
N GLU A 66 14.10 -26.20 20.84
CA GLU A 66 13.71 -27.35 20.01
C GLU A 66 12.48 -27.04 19.14
N ASP A 67 11.57 -26.23 19.65
CA ASP A 67 10.34 -25.80 18.98
C ASP A 67 10.62 -24.85 17.81
N GLU A 68 11.52 -23.87 17.99
CA GLU A 68 11.95 -22.93 16.93
C GLU A 68 12.45 -23.64 15.67
N LEU A 69 13.16 -24.76 15.84
CA LEU A 69 13.69 -25.56 14.74
C LEU A 69 12.61 -26.39 14.04
N GLY A 70 11.48 -26.64 14.71
CA GLY A 70 10.42 -27.53 14.28
C GLY A 70 9.17 -26.82 13.74
N SER A 71 8.90 -25.59 14.17
CA SER A 71 7.70 -24.82 13.84
C SER A 71 8.04 -23.42 13.31
N ARG A 72 7.17 -22.88 12.45
CA ARG A 72 7.35 -21.52 11.88
C ARG A 72 6.43 -20.47 12.50
N TYR A 73 5.45 -20.94 13.27
CA TYR A 73 4.49 -20.14 14.02
C TYR A 73 4.47 -20.67 15.44
N ASP A 74 3.92 -19.92 16.39
CA ASP A 74 3.80 -20.37 17.77
C ASP A 74 2.31 -20.48 18.14
N ASP A 75 1.87 -21.63 18.66
CA ASP A 75 0.47 -21.92 19.03
C ASP A 75 0.35 -22.76 20.32
N LEU A 76 -0.85 -22.76 20.93
CA LEU A 76 -1.09 -23.43 22.22
C LEU A 76 -1.11 -24.97 22.16
N ARG A 77 -1.00 -25.58 20.98
CA ARG A 77 -0.97 -27.04 20.77
C ARG A 77 0.45 -27.59 20.67
N GLU A 78 1.46 -26.73 20.71
CA GLU A 78 2.87 -27.12 20.56
C GLU A 78 3.45 -27.76 21.82
N ALA A 79 4.63 -28.35 21.66
CA ALA A 79 5.28 -29.13 22.71
C ALA A 79 5.62 -28.28 23.94
N TRP A 80 5.96 -27.00 23.76
CA TRP A 80 6.28 -26.10 24.87
C TRP A 80 5.08 -25.86 25.81
N VAL A 81 3.85 -26.03 25.33
CA VAL A 81 2.62 -26.05 26.16
C VAL A 81 2.25 -27.47 26.58
N ASP A 82 2.00 -28.36 25.63
CA ASP A 82 1.42 -29.69 25.89
C ASP A 82 2.34 -30.57 26.72
N ALA A 83 3.66 -30.46 26.51
CA ALA A 83 4.64 -31.22 27.29
C ALA A 83 4.94 -30.60 28.67
N MET A 84 4.46 -29.41 29.00
CA MET A 84 4.67 -28.84 30.34
C MET A 84 3.39 -28.86 31.17
N SER A 85 2.26 -28.79 30.50
CA SER A 85 0.93 -28.76 31.10
C SER A 85 0.61 -30.03 31.91
N GLY A 86 -0.10 -29.85 33.02
CA GLY A 86 -0.52 -30.94 33.89
C GLY A 86 -1.48 -30.50 34.98
N ALA A 87 -1.87 -31.44 35.84
CA ALA A 87 -2.77 -31.19 36.96
C ALA A 87 -2.12 -31.57 38.30
N ASP A 88 -0.80 -31.38 38.41
CA ASP A 88 -0.02 -31.83 39.56
C ASP A 88 0.39 -30.70 40.52
N VAL A 89 0.59 -29.49 39.99
CA VAL A 89 1.01 -28.29 40.72
C VAL A 89 0.42 -27.06 40.06
N ASP A 90 0.19 -26.04 40.88
CA ASP A 90 -0.17 -24.67 40.50
C ASP A 90 1.12 -23.84 40.60
N VAL A 91 1.67 -23.42 39.46
CA VAL A 91 2.94 -22.70 39.37
C VAL A 91 2.74 -21.19 39.46
N ASP A 92 1.67 -20.67 38.85
CA ASP A 92 1.35 -19.24 38.81
C ASP A 92 0.55 -18.72 40.02
N GLU A 93 0.14 -19.60 40.94
CA GLU A 93 -0.63 -19.33 42.16
C GLU A 93 -2.02 -18.73 41.88
N ASP A 94 -2.67 -19.16 40.80
CA ASP A 94 -4.03 -18.75 40.42
C ASP A 94 -5.14 -19.67 40.98
N ASP A 95 -4.78 -20.59 41.88
CA ASP A 95 -5.61 -21.67 42.43
C ASP A 95 -6.04 -22.74 41.40
N VAL A 96 -5.43 -22.79 40.22
CA VAL A 96 -5.61 -23.81 39.17
C VAL A 96 -4.32 -24.60 38.98
N LEU A 97 -4.43 -25.93 38.91
CA LEU A 97 -3.27 -26.78 38.61
C LEU A 97 -2.96 -26.68 37.10
N ASP A 98 -1.74 -26.28 36.77
CA ASP A 98 -1.30 -25.87 35.44
C ASP A 98 -0.14 -26.71 34.90
N ALA A 99 0.67 -27.33 35.77
CA ALA A 99 1.88 -28.05 35.38
C ALA A 99 1.96 -29.48 35.92
N ARG A 100 2.82 -30.29 35.28
CA ARG A 100 3.19 -31.65 35.71
C ARG A 100 4.51 -31.68 36.50
N TRP A 101 4.66 -32.64 37.41
CA TRP A 101 5.92 -32.82 38.15
C TRP A 101 6.98 -33.60 37.35
N TRP A 102 8.16 -33.02 37.25
CA TRP A 102 9.38 -33.64 36.74
C TRP A 102 10.30 -34.03 37.88
N LEU A 103 10.74 -35.28 37.94
CA LEU A 103 11.60 -35.78 39.01
C LEU A 103 13.08 -35.50 38.71
N VAL A 104 13.79 -35.01 39.72
CA VAL A 104 15.25 -34.80 39.66
C VAL A 104 15.93 -35.88 40.47
N ALA A 105 16.84 -36.61 39.84
CA ALA A 105 17.64 -37.65 40.49
C ALA A 105 19.13 -37.26 40.53
N ASN A 106 19.84 -37.72 41.55
CA ASN A 106 21.30 -37.59 41.63
C ASN A 106 22.02 -38.67 40.81
N ASP A 107 23.36 -38.62 40.78
CA ASP A 107 24.23 -39.60 40.09
C ASP A 107 24.01 -41.07 40.51
N ARG A 108 23.32 -41.31 41.62
CA ARG A 108 22.97 -42.64 42.14
C ARG A 108 21.53 -43.05 41.81
N ASN A 109 20.84 -42.27 40.98
CA ASN A 109 19.44 -42.44 40.61
C ASN A 109 18.47 -42.34 41.79
N GLU A 110 18.84 -41.62 42.85
CA GLU A 110 17.96 -41.31 43.99
C GLU A 110 17.26 -39.98 43.72
N VAL A 111 15.93 -39.93 43.89
CA VAL A 111 15.14 -38.71 43.71
C VAL A 111 15.50 -37.70 44.80
N VAL A 112 16.10 -36.59 44.40
CA VAL A 112 16.53 -35.48 45.27
C VAL A 112 15.55 -34.32 45.28
N GLY A 113 14.59 -34.31 44.36
CA GLY A 113 13.52 -33.32 44.31
C GLY A 113 12.68 -33.44 43.05
N ARG A 114 11.88 -32.41 42.80
CA ARG A 114 11.03 -32.29 41.61
C ARG A 114 10.81 -30.84 41.21
N TYR A 115 10.49 -30.58 39.96
CA TYR A 115 10.06 -29.26 39.51
C TYR A 115 8.83 -29.33 38.60
N GLY A 116 8.00 -28.30 38.61
CA GLY A 116 6.94 -28.07 37.62
C GLY A 116 7.26 -26.81 36.84
N VAL A 117 6.92 -26.79 35.55
CA VAL A 117 7.21 -25.67 34.64
C VAL A 117 5.91 -25.22 33.99
N LEU A 118 5.68 -23.92 33.95
CA LEU A 118 4.64 -23.26 33.17
C LEU A 118 5.33 -22.26 32.24
N ILE A 119 4.96 -22.28 30.96
CA ILE A 119 5.46 -21.35 29.95
C ILE A 119 4.27 -20.53 29.45
N ARG A 120 4.42 -19.21 29.41
CA ARG A 120 3.43 -18.27 28.88
C ARG A 120 4.07 -17.47 27.75
N ASP A 121 3.32 -17.28 26.69
CA ASP A 121 3.71 -16.42 25.59
C ASP A 121 3.41 -14.95 25.92
N GLU A 122 4.44 -14.08 25.84
CA GLU A 122 4.26 -12.65 26.05
C GLU A 122 3.64 -11.95 24.84
N ALA A 123 3.82 -12.46 23.61
CA ALA A 123 3.14 -11.94 22.42
C ALA A 123 1.64 -12.27 22.44
N GLY A 124 1.19 -13.26 23.24
CA GLY A 124 -0.23 -13.50 23.49
C GLY A 124 -0.90 -12.46 24.40
N LYS A 125 -0.14 -11.50 24.95
CA LYS A 125 -0.59 -10.46 25.88
C LYS A 125 -0.52 -9.06 25.25
N VAL A 126 -1.25 -8.10 25.81
CA VAL A 126 -1.21 -6.70 25.38
C VAL A 126 0.05 -6.01 25.91
N ASN A 127 0.86 -5.42 25.02
CA ASN A 127 2.02 -4.65 25.43
C ASN A 127 1.63 -3.22 25.87
N LEU A 128 1.88 -2.86 27.12
CA LEU A 128 1.58 -1.53 27.67
C LEU A 128 2.45 -0.42 27.06
N ASN A 129 3.61 -0.77 26.50
CA ASN A 129 4.46 0.15 25.76
C ASN A 129 3.97 0.41 24.32
N ALA A 130 2.85 -0.17 23.87
CA ALA A 130 2.32 0.05 22.52
C ALA A 130 0.81 0.32 22.49
N ALA A 131 0.04 -0.28 23.41
CA ALA A 131 -1.42 -0.13 23.42
C ALA A 131 -1.88 1.28 23.81
N LEU A 132 -2.95 1.78 23.20
CA LEU A 132 -3.50 3.11 23.50
C LEU A 132 -4.59 3.03 24.57
N ALA A 133 -4.84 4.15 25.26
CA ALA A 133 -5.91 4.18 26.25
C ALA A 133 -7.29 3.93 25.58
N ASP A 134 -7.53 4.61 24.47
CA ASP A 134 -8.70 4.46 23.61
C ASP A 134 -8.37 4.83 22.15
N PRO A 135 -7.92 3.87 21.31
CA PRO A 135 -7.57 4.12 19.91
C PRO A 135 -8.68 4.86 19.15
N THR A 136 -9.94 4.48 19.39
CA THR A 136 -11.09 5.05 18.69
C THR A 136 -11.32 6.53 19.02
N ALA A 137 -10.95 6.97 20.23
CA ALA A 137 -11.01 8.37 20.62
C ALA A 137 -9.93 9.22 19.93
N HIS A 138 -8.81 8.59 19.56
CA HIS A 138 -7.73 9.21 18.78
C HIS A 138 -7.95 9.12 17.27
N GLY A 139 -9.01 8.43 16.81
CA GLY A 139 -9.28 8.25 15.38
C GLY A 139 -8.35 7.24 14.70
N VAL A 140 -7.59 6.45 15.47
CA VAL A 140 -6.62 5.48 14.96
C VAL A 140 -6.99 4.05 15.32
N ASP A 141 -6.51 3.09 14.55
CA ASP A 141 -6.69 1.67 14.84
C ASP A 141 -5.62 1.18 15.81
N GLY A 142 -6.02 0.38 16.80
CA GLY A 142 -5.09 -0.14 17.78
C GLY A 142 -5.65 -1.09 18.83
N VAL A 143 -4.82 -1.36 19.82
CA VAL A 143 -5.16 -2.14 21.01
C VAL A 143 -5.67 -1.19 22.11
N GLY A 144 -6.93 -1.35 22.52
CA GLY A 144 -7.57 -0.47 23.51
C GLY A 144 -7.49 -0.99 24.95
N LEU A 145 -6.69 -0.33 25.78
CA LEU A 145 -6.53 -0.66 27.21
C LEU A 145 -7.83 -0.51 27.99
N THR A 146 -8.64 0.52 27.70
CA THR A 146 -9.94 0.72 28.36
C THR A 146 -10.88 -0.46 28.10
N SER A 147 -10.91 -0.96 26.85
CA SER A 147 -11.69 -2.14 26.47
C SER A 147 -11.20 -3.38 27.23
N LEU A 148 -9.89 -3.65 27.22
CA LEU A 148 -9.29 -4.77 27.94
C LEU A 148 -9.63 -4.72 29.44
N PHE A 149 -9.31 -3.61 30.11
CA PHE A 149 -9.47 -3.47 31.56
C PHE A 149 -10.92 -3.64 32.01
N SER A 150 -11.88 -3.15 31.21
CA SER A 150 -13.30 -3.35 31.49
C SER A 150 -13.71 -4.83 31.49
N LYS A 151 -13.09 -5.67 30.64
CA LYS A 151 -13.40 -7.10 30.50
C LYS A 151 -12.79 -7.93 31.60
N ILE A 152 -11.56 -7.60 32.02
CA ILE A 152 -10.82 -8.35 33.05
C ILE A 152 -11.05 -7.82 34.47
N GLY A 153 -11.83 -6.74 34.64
CA GLY A 153 -12.17 -6.18 35.95
C GLY A 153 -11.09 -5.29 36.56
N VAL A 154 -10.19 -4.74 35.75
CA VAL A 154 -9.17 -3.76 36.14
C VAL A 154 -9.75 -2.34 36.03
N PRO A 155 -9.39 -1.39 36.91
CA PRO A 155 -9.86 -0.01 36.80
C PRO A 155 -9.50 0.65 35.46
N THR A 156 -10.51 1.07 34.69
CA THR A 156 -10.28 1.67 33.35
C THR A 156 -9.53 3.00 33.40
N SER A 157 -9.58 3.73 34.52
CA SER A 157 -8.80 4.96 34.71
C SER A 157 -7.29 4.74 34.62
N LEU A 158 -6.82 3.51 34.81
CA LEU A 158 -5.41 3.16 34.68
C LEU A 158 -4.91 3.34 33.23
N ALA A 159 -5.77 3.18 32.23
CA ALA A 159 -5.39 3.29 30.82
C ALA A 159 -4.80 4.68 30.49
N ALA A 160 -5.50 5.74 30.89
CA ALA A 160 -5.02 7.12 30.73
C ALA A 160 -3.76 7.41 31.56
N SER A 161 -3.62 6.79 32.74
CA SER A 161 -2.40 6.94 33.55
C SER A 161 -1.18 6.28 32.92
N ILE A 162 -1.36 5.14 32.25
CA ILE A 162 -0.29 4.45 31.51
C ILE A 162 0.18 5.32 30.36
N GLU A 163 -0.74 5.88 29.59
CA GLU A 163 -0.43 6.76 28.45
C GLU A 163 0.27 8.05 28.89
N SER A 164 -0.27 8.72 29.91
CA SER A 164 0.38 9.91 30.49
C SER A 164 1.74 9.61 31.12
N TYR A 165 2.02 8.38 31.53
CA TYR A 165 3.36 8.01 32.00
C TYR A 165 4.36 7.91 30.84
N ARG A 166 3.90 7.44 29.67
CA ARG A 166 4.74 7.30 28.48
C ARG A 166 5.12 8.66 27.89
N PHE A 167 4.16 9.55 27.73
CA PHE A 167 4.33 10.90 27.15
C PHE A 167 4.96 11.92 28.11
N GLY A 168 5.72 11.45 29.11
CA GLY A 168 6.47 12.34 29.98
C GLY A 168 5.66 13.41 30.75
N GLU A 169 6.27 14.56 30.98
CA GLU A 169 5.71 15.69 31.72
C GLU A 169 4.90 16.65 30.83
N ASP A 170 5.19 16.71 29.53
CA ASP A 170 4.46 17.54 28.58
C ASP A 170 3.12 16.91 28.14
N GLY A 171 3.00 15.58 28.25
CA GLY A 171 1.81 14.83 27.91
C GLY A 171 1.58 14.68 26.41
N GLN A 172 2.62 14.91 25.59
CA GLN A 172 2.59 14.78 24.13
C GLN A 172 3.50 13.61 23.72
N PRO A 173 3.08 12.77 22.75
CA PRO A 173 3.96 11.74 22.21
C PRO A 173 5.14 12.38 21.48
N GLY A 174 6.31 11.73 21.50
CA GLY A 174 7.45 12.18 20.72
C GLY A 174 8.06 13.47 21.26
N LYS A 175 8.41 14.39 20.37
CA LYS A 175 8.81 15.77 20.70
C LYS A 175 7.61 16.69 20.51
N ALA A 176 7.17 17.30 21.60
CA ALA A 176 6.13 18.31 21.61
C ALA A 176 6.17 19.32 20.44
N ASN A 177 5.08 19.34 19.65
CA ASN A 177 4.82 20.18 18.49
C ASN A 177 5.73 19.93 17.28
N ILE A 178 6.29 18.74 17.13
CA ILE A 178 7.12 18.32 15.99
C ILE A 178 6.51 17.07 15.35
N ASP A 179 6.33 17.11 14.03
CA ASP A 179 5.99 15.94 13.21
C ASP A 179 7.22 15.02 13.13
N ASP A 180 7.24 14.00 13.98
CA ASP A 180 8.41 13.17 14.25
C ASP A 180 8.65 12.07 13.18
N ASP A 181 7.62 11.60 12.50
CA ASP A 181 7.72 10.61 11.42
C ASP A 181 7.58 11.20 10.02
N GLY A 182 7.16 12.47 9.93
CA GLY A 182 7.11 13.29 8.73
C GLY A 182 5.85 13.05 7.91
N ASP A 183 4.74 12.64 8.53
CA ASP A 183 3.49 12.31 7.87
C ASP A 183 2.55 13.53 7.67
N GLY A 184 2.93 14.69 8.22
CA GLY A 184 2.24 15.97 8.07
C GLY A 184 1.34 16.33 9.25
N THR A 185 1.19 15.44 10.22
CA THR A 185 0.46 15.65 11.46
C THR A 185 1.43 15.76 12.64
N VAL A 186 0.97 16.27 13.78
CA VAL A 186 1.84 16.67 14.89
C VAL A 186 1.26 16.14 16.19
N ASP A 187 2.13 15.58 17.04
CA ASP A 187 1.82 15.01 18.35
C ASP A 187 0.79 13.85 18.26
N GLU A 188 0.91 13.00 17.24
CA GLU A 188 0.05 11.82 17.05
C GLU A 188 0.53 10.58 17.83
N PRO A 189 -0.37 9.66 18.22
CA PRO A 189 -0.01 8.56 19.12
C PRO A 189 1.11 7.61 18.61
N ASP A 190 1.32 7.54 17.31
CA ASP A 190 2.36 6.77 16.61
C ASP A 190 3.74 7.44 16.59
N GLU A 191 3.84 8.74 16.88
CA GLU A 191 5.13 9.42 17.10
C GLU A 191 5.88 8.84 18.32
N TYR A 192 5.14 8.31 19.30
CA TYR A 192 5.73 7.61 20.44
C TYR A 192 6.32 6.25 20.01
N GLN A 193 7.65 6.17 20.00
CA GLN A 193 8.37 4.94 19.63
C GLN A 193 9.11 4.33 20.84
N PRO A 194 8.66 3.18 21.38
CA PRO A 194 9.24 2.61 22.60
C PRO A 194 10.70 2.13 22.44
N LEU A 195 11.16 1.91 21.22
CA LEU A 195 12.56 1.54 20.93
C LEU A 195 13.46 2.73 20.62
N ALA A 196 12.87 3.88 20.28
CA ALA A 196 13.56 5.10 19.87
C ALA A 196 12.88 6.31 20.52
N LEU A 197 12.91 6.37 21.85
CA LEU A 197 12.24 7.42 22.64
C LEU A 197 12.74 8.82 22.25
N ARG A 198 11.80 9.75 22.07
CA ARG A 198 12.05 11.14 21.72
C ARG A 198 11.58 12.05 22.86
N GLY A 199 11.93 13.34 22.80
CA GLY A 199 11.50 14.32 23.80
C GLY A 199 11.79 13.90 25.26
N ASP A 200 10.74 13.91 26.09
CA ASP A 200 10.77 13.40 27.47
C ASP A 200 10.01 12.08 27.67
N ASP A 201 9.73 11.39 26.55
CA ASP A 201 9.06 10.10 26.50
C ASP A 201 9.77 9.04 27.35
N ARG A 202 8.96 8.10 27.84
CA ARG A 202 9.38 7.01 28.71
C ARG A 202 8.67 5.73 28.31
N ARG A 203 9.31 4.61 28.59
CA ARG A 203 8.70 3.27 28.50
C ARG A 203 8.78 2.56 29.83
N PHE A 204 7.92 1.59 30.03
CA PHE A 204 8.00 0.65 31.14
C PHE A 204 9.13 -0.35 30.87
N GLU A 205 10.05 -0.51 31.83
CA GLU A 205 11.10 -1.53 31.78
C GLU A 205 10.68 -2.80 32.53
N ASN A 206 9.72 -2.68 33.43
CA ASN A 206 9.08 -3.80 34.12
C ASN A 206 7.57 -3.56 34.31
N LEU A 207 6.82 -4.64 34.48
CA LEU A 207 5.37 -4.55 34.65
C LEU A 207 4.98 -3.99 36.03
N GLU A 208 5.80 -4.20 37.05
CA GLU A 208 5.56 -3.76 38.43
C GLU A 208 5.55 -2.23 38.57
N GLU A 209 6.15 -1.48 37.65
CA GLU A 209 6.09 -0.02 37.58
C GLU A 209 4.64 0.51 37.52
N VAL A 210 3.70 -0.27 36.97
CA VAL A 210 2.28 0.07 36.94
C VAL A 210 1.68 0.24 38.35
N LEU A 211 2.24 -0.44 39.35
CA LEU A 211 1.83 -0.29 40.76
C LEU A 211 2.12 1.11 41.32
N SER A 212 3.01 1.88 40.68
CA SER A 212 3.28 3.26 41.07
C SER A 212 2.23 4.25 40.54
N LEU A 213 1.54 3.89 39.46
CA LEU A 213 0.54 4.71 38.78
C LEU A 213 -0.85 4.57 39.42
N SER A 214 -1.10 3.46 40.10
CA SER A 214 -2.38 3.19 40.74
C SER A 214 -2.22 2.25 41.95
N GLU A 215 -3.08 2.42 42.95
CA GLU A 215 -3.17 1.50 44.09
C GLU A 215 -3.92 0.22 43.70
N LEU A 216 -3.33 -0.60 42.82
CA LEU A 216 -3.83 -1.96 42.56
C LEU A 216 -3.56 -2.86 43.76
N ASP A 217 -4.52 -3.70 44.11
CA ASP A 217 -4.27 -4.81 45.02
C ASP A 217 -3.56 -5.96 44.31
N GLU A 218 -3.00 -6.89 45.10
CA GLU A 218 -2.22 -8.03 44.59
C GLU A 218 -3.05 -8.90 43.63
N ALA A 219 -4.33 -9.11 43.92
CA ALA A 219 -5.22 -9.90 43.08
C ALA A 219 -5.50 -9.26 41.71
N THR A 220 -5.72 -7.93 41.69
CA THR A 220 -5.92 -7.17 40.45
C THR A 220 -4.65 -7.11 39.62
N PHE A 221 -3.48 -6.98 40.26
CA PHE A 221 -2.19 -7.03 39.57
C PHE A 221 -1.90 -8.42 38.97
N THR A 222 -2.16 -9.50 39.72
CA THR A 222 -2.04 -10.87 39.19
C THR A 222 -2.95 -11.05 37.97
N THR A 223 -4.19 -10.57 38.05
CA THR A 223 -5.12 -10.58 36.91
C THR A 223 -4.54 -9.82 35.72
N LEU A 224 -4.07 -8.58 35.91
CA LEU A 224 -3.44 -7.78 34.86
C LEU A 224 -2.25 -8.50 34.21
N SER A 225 -1.38 -9.13 35.00
CA SER A 225 -0.17 -9.83 34.52
C SER A 225 -0.45 -11.04 33.63
N GLY A 226 -1.67 -11.59 33.70
CA GLY A 226 -2.14 -12.64 32.81
C GLY A 226 -2.51 -12.14 31.41
N PHE A 227 -2.82 -10.86 31.24
CA PHE A 227 -3.32 -10.27 29.98
C PHE A 227 -2.43 -9.15 29.41
N ALA A 228 -1.51 -8.60 30.20
CA ALA A 228 -0.65 -7.49 29.81
C ALA A 228 0.83 -7.77 30.06
N THR A 229 1.69 -7.13 29.27
CA THR A 229 3.15 -7.23 29.32
C THR A 229 3.82 -5.91 28.97
N VAL A 230 5.13 -5.82 29.18
CA VAL A 230 5.99 -4.74 28.67
C VAL A 230 7.12 -5.29 27.79
N TYR A 231 7.19 -6.62 27.64
CA TYR A 231 8.34 -7.33 27.09
C TYR A 231 8.16 -7.82 25.66
N SER A 232 6.92 -7.89 25.13
CA SER A 232 6.67 -8.55 23.85
C SER A 232 7.16 -7.75 22.64
N TRP A 233 7.83 -8.46 21.73
CA TRP A 233 8.25 -7.97 20.43
C TRP A 233 8.40 -9.13 19.42
N ASP A 234 8.39 -8.80 18.13
CA ASP A 234 8.55 -9.71 16.98
C ASP A 234 9.67 -9.17 16.07
N PRO A 235 10.62 -10.00 15.62
CA PRO A 235 11.61 -9.59 14.64
C PRO A 235 10.90 -9.26 13.33
N ASN A 236 11.39 -8.25 12.62
CA ASN A 236 10.80 -7.85 11.35
C ASN A 236 11.23 -8.75 10.18
N LEU A 237 10.88 -10.02 10.33
CA LEU A 237 11.15 -11.10 9.40
C LEU A 237 9.82 -11.70 8.95
N SER A 238 9.74 -12.17 7.72
CA SER A 238 8.66 -13.05 7.28
C SER A 238 8.73 -14.40 8.00
N ILE A 239 7.68 -15.18 7.92
CA ILE A 239 7.60 -16.55 8.45
C ILE A 239 8.66 -17.48 7.84
N ALA A 240 9.21 -17.13 6.68
CA ALA A 240 10.32 -17.83 6.05
C ALA A 240 11.69 -17.41 6.61
N GLY A 241 11.74 -16.45 7.53
CA GLY A 241 12.97 -15.92 8.14
C GLY A 241 13.68 -14.85 7.31
N ALA A 242 13.08 -14.36 6.23
CA ALA A 242 13.65 -13.28 5.40
C ALA A 242 13.26 -11.90 5.96
N PRO A 243 14.13 -10.88 5.93
CA PRO A 243 13.74 -9.51 6.27
C PRO A 243 12.54 -9.05 5.45
N ARG A 244 11.56 -8.41 6.11
CA ARG A 244 10.41 -7.85 5.41
C ARG A 244 10.84 -6.62 4.60
N LEU A 245 10.24 -6.46 3.42
CA LEU A 245 10.46 -5.30 2.56
C LEU A 245 9.63 -4.13 3.08
N ASN A 246 10.27 -3.01 3.40
CA ASN A 246 9.54 -1.79 3.72
C ASN A 246 8.94 -1.21 2.43
N VAL A 247 7.62 -1.22 2.31
CA VAL A 247 6.90 -0.78 1.10
C VAL A 247 6.97 0.72 0.88
N ASN A 248 7.03 1.52 1.96
CA ASN A 248 7.10 2.98 1.87
C ASN A 248 8.40 3.48 1.22
N THR A 249 9.43 2.63 1.20
CA THR A 249 10.77 3.01 0.78
C THR A 249 11.32 2.12 -0.33
N ALA A 250 10.61 1.04 -0.70
CA ALA A 250 11.01 0.15 -1.78
C ALA A 250 10.61 0.72 -3.16
N PRO A 251 11.47 0.61 -4.18
CA PRO A 251 11.06 0.91 -5.56
C PRO A 251 10.13 -0.18 -6.12
N ALA A 252 9.33 0.17 -7.13
CA ALA A 252 8.38 -0.74 -7.80
C ALA A 252 9.02 -2.07 -8.25
N GLU A 253 10.27 -2.05 -8.71
CA GLU A 253 11.01 -3.26 -9.13
C GLU A 253 11.35 -4.20 -7.95
N GLU A 254 11.60 -3.67 -6.75
CA GLU A 254 11.80 -4.51 -5.56
C GLU A 254 10.48 -5.14 -5.11
N ILE A 255 9.40 -4.37 -5.12
CA ILE A 255 8.04 -4.85 -4.84
C ILE A 255 7.65 -5.97 -5.84
N LEU A 256 7.93 -5.76 -7.12
CA LEU A 256 7.70 -6.75 -8.17
C LEU A 256 8.46 -8.05 -7.91
N ASN A 257 9.72 -7.97 -7.47
CA ASN A 257 10.49 -9.17 -7.17
C ASN A 257 9.88 -9.98 -6.03
N THR A 258 9.41 -9.32 -4.97
CA THR A 258 8.68 -9.99 -3.87
C THR A 258 7.39 -10.65 -4.36
N LEU A 259 6.62 -9.95 -5.21
CA LEU A 259 5.39 -10.48 -5.81
C LEU A 259 5.64 -11.69 -6.71
N LEU A 260 6.67 -11.64 -7.56
CA LEU A 260 7.04 -12.76 -8.45
C LEU A 260 7.50 -13.99 -7.68
N GLU A 261 8.09 -13.82 -6.49
CA GLU A 261 8.55 -14.93 -5.66
C GLU A 261 7.42 -15.67 -4.96
N LYS A 262 6.37 -14.95 -4.55
CA LYS A 262 5.25 -15.52 -3.79
C LYS A 262 4.04 -15.86 -4.65
N GLY A 263 3.91 -15.23 -5.82
CA GLY A 263 2.77 -15.36 -6.71
C GLY A 263 1.70 -14.29 -6.45
N GLY A 264 0.61 -14.35 -7.22
CA GLY A 264 -0.49 -13.38 -7.15
C GLY A 264 -0.97 -12.98 -8.54
N ALA A 265 -2.19 -12.48 -8.63
CA ALA A 265 -2.75 -12.00 -9.88
C ALA A 265 -1.99 -10.76 -10.39
N ASN A 266 -1.51 -10.81 -11.64
CA ASN A 266 -0.87 -9.70 -12.35
C ASN A 266 0.19 -8.91 -11.52
N PRO A 267 1.30 -9.55 -11.12
CA PRO A 267 2.26 -8.97 -10.18
C PRO A 267 2.92 -7.68 -10.71
N TRP A 268 3.03 -7.51 -12.03
CA TRP A 268 3.57 -6.29 -12.64
C TRP A 268 2.69 -5.06 -12.38
N GLN A 269 1.38 -5.18 -12.62
CA GLN A 269 0.47 -4.06 -12.42
C GLN A 269 0.31 -3.76 -10.92
N LEU A 270 0.24 -4.81 -10.08
CA LEU A 270 0.14 -4.61 -8.64
C LEU A 270 1.37 -3.90 -8.06
N ALA A 271 2.57 -4.23 -8.55
CA ALA A 271 3.81 -3.56 -8.11
C ALA A 271 3.83 -2.07 -8.51
N ALA A 272 3.43 -1.76 -9.75
CA ALA A 272 3.41 -0.38 -10.23
C ALA A 272 2.32 0.44 -9.52
N ASN A 273 1.11 -0.12 -9.37
CA ASN A 273 0.04 0.52 -8.59
C ASN A 273 0.44 0.72 -7.13
N MET A 274 1.13 -0.25 -6.51
CA MET A 274 1.54 -0.15 -5.11
C MET A 274 2.57 0.95 -4.90
N ALA A 275 3.46 1.19 -5.86
CA ALA A 275 4.41 2.31 -5.76
C ALA A 275 3.68 3.66 -5.79
N ASP A 276 2.85 3.91 -6.81
CA ASP A 276 2.11 5.19 -6.96
C ASP A 276 1.02 5.39 -5.90
N TYR A 277 0.52 4.30 -5.31
CA TYR A 277 -0.42 4.40 -4.21
C TYR A 277 0.22 4.98 -2.93
N ILE A 278 1.55 4.84 -2.79
CA ILE A 278 2.29 5.08 -1.54
C ILE A 278 3.27 6.25 -1.65
N ASP A 279 3.85 6.50 -2.83
CA ASP A 279 4.76 7.63 -2.98
C ASP A 279 4.01 8.97 -2.92
N THR A 280 4.80 10.03 -2.69
CA THR A 280 4.30 11.40 -2.44
C THR A 280 4.57 12.32 -3.61
N ASP A 281 5.39 11.87 -4.56
CA ASP A 281 5.43 12.53 -5.84
C ASP A 281 4.20 12.12 -6.65
N PHE A 282 3.98 12.84 -7.74
CA PHE A 282 2.98 12.47 -8.73
C PHE A 282 3.71 11.84 -9.92
N ALA A 283 4.77 11.07 -9.67
CA ALA A 283 5.66 10.57 -10.71
C ALA A 283 5.35 9.11 -11.03
N LEU A 284 4.58 8.90 -12.10
CA LEU A 284 4.11 7.61 -12.59
C LEU A 284 5.19 6.51 -12.59
N SER A 285 5.03 5.54 -11.69
CA SER A 285 5.89 4.38 -11.57
C SER A 285 5.74 3.43 -12.75
N LYS A 286 6.85 2.80 -13.11
CA LYS A 286 6.94 1.91 -14.27
C LYS A 286 7.74 0.67 -13.92
N VAL A 287 7.24 -0.48 -14.33
CA VAL A 287 7.98 -1.75 -14.34
C VAL A 287 7.98 -2.34 -15.74
N VAL A 288 9.02 -3.11 -16.09
CA VAL A 288 9.09 -3.73 -17.42
C VAL A 288 8.77 -5.21 -17.33
N ARG A 289 7.67 -5.61 -17.99
CA ARG A 289 7.27 -7.02 -18.07
C ARG A 289 8.11 -7.77 -19.09
N HIS A 290 9.03 -8.58 -18.57
CA HIS A 290 9.74 -9.61 -19.32
C HIS A 290 9.17 -11.00 -18.96
N SER A 291 8.14 -11.43 -19.66
CA SER A 291 7.60 -12.79 -19.46
C SER A 291 7.18 -13.42 -20.78
N THR A 292 7.19 -14.75 -20.83
CA THR A 292 6.74 -15.52 -21.99
C THR A 292 5.68 -16.53 -21.55
N PRO A 293 4.40 -16.32 -21.91
CA PRO A 293 3.34 -17.29 -21.65
C PRO A 293 3.47 -18.47 -22.61
N TYR A 294 3.33 -19.68 -22.07
CA TYR A 294 3.23 -20.93 -22.81
C TYR A 294 1.87 -21.56 -22.50
N GLU A 295 1.03 -21.68 -23.51
CA GLU A 295 -0.30 -22.26 -23.37
C GLU A 295 -0.31 -23.71 -23.82
N MET A 296 -0.93 -24.58 -23.03
CA MET A 296 -1.07 -25.98 -23.41
C MET A 296 -2.08 -26.07 -24.56
N PRO A 297 -1.70 -26.66 -25.72
CA PRO A 297 -2.62 -26.79 -26.84
C PRO A 297 -3.72 -27.80 -26.52
N ASN A 298 -4.88 -27.64 -27.16
CA ASN A 298 -5.92 -28.66 -27.14
C ASN A 298 -5.44 -29.93 -27.85
N GLN A 299 -5.34 -31.02 -27.10
CA GLN A 299 -4.96 -32.36 -27.54
C GLN A 299 -6.12 -33.36 -27.37
N GLY A 300 -7.34 -32.87 -27.10
CA GLY A 300 -8.48 -33.67 -26.66
C GLY A 300 -8.31 -34.20 -25.24
N ASP A 301 -9.28 -34.99 -24.78
CA ASP A 301 -9.30 -35.53 -23.42
C ASP A 301 -8.04 -36.37 -23.12
N GLN A 302 -7.39 -36.07 -21.99
CA GLN A 302 -6.20 -36.74 -21.49
C GLN A 302 -6.54 -37.46 -20.18
N GLY A 303 -6.96 -38.72 -20.28
CA GLY A 303 -7.43 -39.46 -19.11
C GLY A 303 -8.75 -38.89 -18.60
N SER A 304 -8.79 -38.40 -17.35
CA SER A 304 -9.94 -37.69 -16.78
C SER A 304 -9.97 -36.19 -17.13
N TRP A 305 -8.86 -35.62 -17.61
CA TRP A 305 -8.77 -34.21 -17.96
C TRP A 305 -9.46 -33.95 -19.30
N SER A 306 -10.39 -33.01 -19.30
CA SER A 306 -11.15 -32.60 -20.48
C SER A 306 -10.83 -31.16 -20.86
N TRP A 307 -10.82 -30.86 -22.15
CA TRP A 307 -10.56 -29.51 -22.64
C TRP A 307 -11.84 -28.67 -22.62
N GLU A 308 -11.80 -27.55 -21.91
CA GLU A 308 -12.87 -26.56 -21.83
C GLU A 308 -12.57 -25.34 -22.70
N ALA A 309 -13.53 -24.95 -23.53
CA ALA A 309 -13.42 -23.82 -24.45
C ALA A 309 -14.14 -22.59 -23.90
N ALA A 310 -13.77 -22.10 -22.72
CA ALA A 310 -14.20 -20.77 -22.27
C ALA A 310 -13.42 -19.69 -23.04
N GLN A 311 -14.11 -18.64 -23.52
CA GLN A 311 -13.49 -17.53 -24.27
C GLN A 311 -12.85 -16.52 -23.29
N PRO A 312 -11.68 -15.94 -23.60
CA PRO A 312 -10.96 -16.02 -24.87
C PRO A 312 -9.94 -17.18 -25.01
N GLN A 313 -9.64 -17.95 -23.95
CA GLN A 313 -8.58 -18.97 -23.95
C GLN A 313 -8.99 -20.25 -23.20
N GLY A 314 -8.78 -21.41 -23.82
CA GLY A 314 -9.19 -22.70 -23.24
C GLY A 314 -8.21 -23.27 -22.20
N TYR A 315 -8.70 -24.21 -21.40
CA TYR A 315 -7.97 -24.85 -20.30
C TYR A 315 -8.39 -26.32 -20.18
N TYR A 316 -7.58 -27.12 -19.48
CA TYR A 316 -7.97 -28.48 -19.08
C TYR A 316 -8.58 -28.46 -17.69
N ALA A 317 -9.71 -29.14 -17.52
CA ALA A 317 -10.40 -29.28 -16.25
C ALA A 317 -10.58 -30.75 -15.88
N THR A 318 -10.52 -31.05 -14.59
CA THR A 318 -10.86 -32.37 -14.07
C THR A 318 -11.35 -32.28 -12.62
N ASP A 319 -12.18 -33.24 -12.22
CA ASP A 319 -12.42 -33.52 -10.80
C ASP A 319 -11.24 -34.33 -10.21
N PRO A 320 -11.10 -34.38 -8.88
CA PRO A 320 -10.03 -35.13 -8.21
C PRO A 320 -9.84 -36.53 -8.79
N SER A 321 -8.63 -36.82 -9.25
CA SER A 321 -8.31 -38.08 -9.92
C SER A 321 -6.81 -38.34 -10.02
N ASP A 322 -6.43 -39.62 -9.99
CA ASP A 322 -5.03 -40.08 -10.15
C ASP A 322 -4.50 -39.95 -11.60
N SER A 323 -5.31 -39.44 -12.55
CA SER A 323 -4.89 -39.31 -13.94
C SER A 323 -4.01 -38.08 -14.10
N SER A 324 -2.82 -38.27 -14.66
CA SER A 324 -1.91 -37.16 -14.93
C SER A 324 -2.09 -36.57 -16.33
N LEU A 325 -2.09 -35.23 -16.37
CA LEU A 325 -2.00 -34.44 -17.58
C LEU A 325 -0.52 -34.17 -17.85
N VAL A 326 0.01 -34.69 -18.95
CA VAL A 326 1.43 -34.56 -19.30
C VAL A 326 1.60 -33.66 -20.51
N TRP A 327 2.46 -32.66 -20.38
CA TRP A 327 2.75 -31.70 -21.43
C TRP A 327 4.26 -31.53 -21.62
N ALA A 328 4.74 -31.79 -22.83
CA ALA A 328 6.10 -31.47 -23.24
C ALA A 328 6.10 -30.19 -24.07
N LEU A 329 6.89 -29.19 -23.67
CA LEU A 329 7.03 -27.92 -24.39
C LEU A 329 8.48 -27.56 -24.66
N ALA A 330 8.69 -26.77 -25.71
CA ALA A 330 10.00 -26.21 -26.05
C ALA A 330 10.21 -24.90 -25.27
N VAL A 331 11.34 -24.79 -24.56
CA VAL A 331 11.67 -23.66 -23.68
C VAL A 331 13.07 -23.12 -23.95
N PRO A 332 13.32 -21.82 -23.66
CA PRO A 332 14.67 -21.26 -23.68
C PRO A 332 15.56 -21.88 -22.60
N LEU A 333 16.87 -21.74 -22.78
CA LEU A 333 17.86 -22.10 -21.76
C LEU A 333 18.12 -20.91 -20.84
N GLY A 334 18.31 -21.17 -19.55
CA GLY A 334 18.59 -20.15 -18.55
C GLY A 334 17.80 -20.34 -17.26
N SER A 335 17.87 -19.33 -16.42
CA SER A 335 17.23 -19.30 -15.11
C SER A 335 15.90 -18.56 -15.19
N PHE A 336 14.81 -19.24 -14.84
CA PHE A 336 13.46 -18.69 -14.94
C PHE A 336 12.65 -18.94 -13.67
N ARG A 337 11.93 -17.92 -13.20
CA ARG A 337 10.78 -18.11 -12.31
C ARG A 337 9.64 -18.66 -13.16
N VAL A 338 8.99 -19.73 -12.67
CA VAL A 338 7.90 -20.39 -13.37
C VAL A 338 6.60 -20.14 -12.65
N ILE A 339 5.65 -19.48 -13.31
CA ILE A 339 4.29 -19.24 -12.82
C ILE A 339 3.36 -20.26 -13.46
N VAL A 340 2.51 -20.90 -12.67
CA VAL A 340 1.57 -21.90 -13.15
C VAL A 340 0.24 -21.22 -13.50
N ARG A 341 -0.23 -21.36 -14.73
CA ARG A 341 -1.46 -20.71 -15.21
C ARG A 341 -2.63 -21.67 -15.11
N GLY A 342 -3.73 -21.22 -14.50
CA GLY A 342 -4.98 -21.96 -14.36
C GLY A 342 -6.21 -21.10 -14.64
N LEU A 343 -7.39 -21.60 -14.25
CA LEU A 343 -8.58 -20.75 -14.16
C LEU A 343 -8.48 -19.92 -12.88
N SER A 344 -8.66 -18.60 -12.98
CA SER A 344 -8.61 -17.71 -11.81
C SER A 344 -9.54 -18.20 -10.71
N GLY A 345 -9.05 -18.21 -9.47
CA GLY A 345 -9.78 -18.74 -8.31
C GLY A 345 -9.66 -20.26 -8.12
N ALA A 346 -9.35 -21.04 -9.17
CA ALA A 346 -9.30 -22.50 -9.10
C ALA A 346 -7.94 -23.06 -8.64
N LYS A 347 -7.94 -24.32 -8.20
CA LYS A 347 -6.73 -25.11 -8.00
C LYS A 347 -6.16 -25.56 -9.34
N VAL A 348 -4.84 -25.63 -9.46
CA VAL A 348 -4.18 -26.36 -10.55
C VAL A 348 -3.91 -27.81 -10.13
N GLY A 349 -3.61 -28.02 -8.84
CA GLY A 349 -3.28 -29.33 -8.27
C GLY A 349 -1.78 -29.54 -8.13
N ASP A 350 -1.36 -30.80 -8.09
CA ASP A 350 0.04 -31.18 -7.92
C ASP A 350 0.76 -31.04 -9.25
N VAL A 351 1.75 -30.15 -9.32
CA VAL A 351 2.54 -29.93 -10.53
C VAL A 351 3.93 -30.51 -10.33
N THR A 352 4.42 -31.22 -11.35
CA THR A 352 5.78 -31.76 -11.39
C THR A 352 6.48 -31.27 -12.65
N ILE A 353 7.62 -30.59 -12.47
CA ILE A 353 8.45 -30.06 -13.56
C ILE A 353 9.86 -30.59 -13.38
N ASN A 354 10.40 -31.28 -14.39
CA ASN A 354 11.76 -31.85 -14.39
C ASN A 354 12.11 -32.70 -13.16
N GLY A 355 11.11 -33.32 -12.51
CA GLY A 355 11.29 -34.19 -11.34
C GLY A 355 11.18 -33.48 -9.99
N GLU A 356 11.05 -32.16 -9.97
CA GLU A 356 10.61 -31.42 -8.79
C GLU A 356 9.09 -31.37 -8.77
N SER A 357 8.49 -31.59 -7.60
CA SER A 357 7.04 -31.57 -7.42
C SER A 357 6.65 -30.50 -6.41
N ARG A 358 5.52 -29.83 -6.66
CA ARG A 358 4.88 -28.87 -5.77
C ARG A 358 3.41 -29.26 -5.64
N PRO A 359 2.94 -29.58 -4.42
CA PRO A 359 1.56 -30.01 -4.22
C PRO A 359 0.60 -28.82 -4.19
N SER A 360 -0.65 -29.07 -4.58
CA SER A 360 -1.78 -28.14 -4.43
C SER A 360 -1.49 -26.69 -4.85
N LEU A 361 -0.91 -26.50 -6.03
CA LEU A 361 -0.69 -25.16 -6.58
C LEU A 361 -2.01 -24.51 -6.96
N ASP A 362 -2.10 -23.21 -6.68
CA ASP A 362 -3.17 -22.34 -7.09
C ASP A 362 -2.92 -21.80 -8.51
N ALA A 363 -3.99 -21.33 -9.17
CA ALA A 363 -3.82 -20.58 -10.41
C ALA A 363 -2.99 -19.31 -10.17
N ASP A 364 -2.03 -19.07 -11.05
CA ASP A 364 -1.10 -17.93 -11.03
C ASP A 364 -0.11 -17.94 -9.84
N GLU A 365 0.05 -19.09 -9.17
CA GLU A 365 1.07 -19.31 -8.15
C GLU A 365 2.45 -19.62 -8.77
N THR A 366 3.51 -19.18 -8.10
CA THR A 366 4.89 -19.46 -8.49
C THR A 366 5.30 -20.88 -8.10
N PHE A 367 5.65 -21.70 -9.09
CA PHE A 367 6.24 -23.04 -8.88
C PHE A 367 7.62 -22.97 -8.21
N GLY A 368 8.36 -21.92 -8.53
CA GLY A 368 9.71 -21.63 -8.06
C GLY A 368 10.65 -21.22 -9.20
N THR A 369 11.92 -21.02 -8.85
CA THR A 369 12.99 -20.75 -9.82
C THR A 369 13.58 -22.06 -10.32
N LEU A 370 13.66 -22.23 -11.64
CA LEU A 370 14.22 -23.40 -12.30
C LEU A 370 15.37 -23.02 -13.24
N GLU A 371 16.45 -23.80 -13.18
CA GLU A 371 17.53 -23.77 -14.16
C GLU A 371 17.21 -24.68 -15.35
N LEU A 372 16.80 -24.09 -16.47
CA LEU A 372 16.45 -24.81 -17.69
C LEU A 372 17.70 -25.08 -18.52
N THR A 373 18.23 -26.30 -18.39
CA THR A 373 19.42 -26.79 -19.12
C THR A 373 19.11 -27.57 -20.39
N SER A 374 17.83 -27.83 -20.65
CA SER A 374 17.31 -28.54 -21.82
C SER A 374 16.33 -27.64 -22.58
N GLN A 375 16.33 -27.73 -23.91
CA GLN A 375 15.35 -27.02 -24.76
C GLN A 375 13.94 -27.64 -24.71
N THR A 376 13.76 -28.69 -23.92
CA THR A 376 12.46 -29.35 -23.71
C THR A 376 12.24 -29.50 -22.22
N MET A 377 11.05 -29.10 -21.78
CA MET A 377 10.57 -29.21 -20.41
C MET A 377 9.31 -30.08 -20.41
N THR A 378 9.22 -31.00 -19.46
CA THR A 378 8.04 -31.84 -19.24
C THR A 378 7.35 -31.38 -17.97
N VAL A 379 6.06 -31.09 -18.10
CA VAL A 379 5.15 -30.71 -17.03
C VAL A 379 4.16 -31.84 -16.85
N GLU A 380 3.98 -32.29 -15.62
CA GLU A 380 2.97 -33.27 -15.24
C GLU A 380 2.06 -32.65 -14.18
N VAL A 381 0.75 -32.71 -14.39
CA VAL A 381 -0.25 -32.14 -13.47
C VAL A 381 -1.22 -33.24 -13.03
N VAL A 382 -1.47 -33.35 -11.73
CA VAL A 382 -2.41 -34.29 -11.13
C VAL A 382 -3.37 -33.52 -10.23
N CYS A 383 -4.67 -33.80 -10.33
CA CYS A 383 -5.63 -33.21 -9.41
C CYS A 383 -5.72 -34.05 -8.12
N GLY A 384 -4.78 -33.78 -7.21
CA GLY A 384 -4.66 -34.42 -5.89
C GLY A 384 -5.56 -33.81 -4.79
N GLU A 385 -6.49 -32.94 -5.17
CA GLU A 385 -7.35 -32.20 -4.24
C GLU A 385 -8.46 -33.09 -3.62
N PRO A 386 -9.07 -32.69 -2.48
CA PRO A 386 -10.20 -33.40 -1.89
C PRO A 386 -11.44 -33.46 -2.81
N GLU A 387 -12.29 -34.48 -2.64
CA GLU A 387 -13.55 -34.60 -3.40
C GLU A 387 -14.37 -33.29 -3.34
N GLY A 388 -14.76 -32.78 -4.51
CA GLY A 388 -15.52 -31.54 -4.66
C GLY A 388 -14.67 -30.31 -5.03
N VAL A 389 -13.34 -30.42 -5.06
CA VAL A 389 -12.43 -29.36 -5.52
C VAL A 389 -11.87 -29.74 -6.90
N SER A 390 -12.43 -29.15 -7.96
CA SER A 390 -11.96 -29.40 -9.33
C SER A 390 -10.66 -28.62 -9.62
N CYS A 391 -9.80 -29.20 -10.45
CA CYS A 391 -8.56 -28.57 -10.89
C CYS A 391 -8.67 -28.05 -12.32
N ALA A 392 -8.02 -26.92 -12.60
CA ALA A 392 -7.96 -26.29 -13.91
C ALA A 392 -6.53 -25.89 -14.27
N PHE A 393 -5.98 -26.46 -15.34
CA PHE A 393 -4.64 -26.17 -15.85
C PHE A 393 -4.70 -25.58 -17.25
N ARG A 394 -4.01 -24.46 -17.47
CA ARG A 394 -3.94 -23.79 -18.77
C ARG A 394 -2.54 -23.82 -19.38
N GLY A 395 -1.50 -23.68 -18.56
CA GLY A 395 -0.14 -23.58 -19.06
C GLY A 395 0.81 -23.02 -18.02
N LEU A 396 1.92 -22.46 -18.50
CA LEU A 396 2.96 -21.85 -17.67
C LEU A 396 3.34 -20.48 -18.20
N GLU A 397 3.89 -19.65 -17.35
CA GLU A 397 4.54 -18.40 -17.74
C GLU A 397 5.96 -18.38 -17.21
N LEU A 398 6.92 -18.16 -18.10
CA LEU A 398 8.35 -18.10 -17.77
C LEU A 398 8.77 -16.64 -17.64
N VAL A 399 9.34 -16.30 -16.49
CA VAL A 399 9.87 -14.98 -16.18
C VAL A 399 11.39 -15.12 -15.96
N PRO A 400 12.26 -14.48 -16.76
CA PRO A 400 13.71 -14.52 -16.56
C PRO A 400 14.08 -13.95 -15.18
N THR A 401 15.00 -14.59 -14.47
CA THR A 401 15.53 -14.04 -13.20
C THR A 401 16.51 -12.87 -13.45
N GLU A 402 17.18 -12.88 -14.60
CA GLU A 402 18.00 -11.77 -15.09
C GLU A 402 17.33 -11.19 -16.35
N PRO A 403 16.50 -10.14 -16.21
CA PRO A 403 15.80 -9.56 -17.35
C PRO A 403 16.77 -8.91 -18.35
N PRO A 404 16.49 -8.98 -19.66
CA PRO A 404 17.26 -8.27 -20.67
C PRO A 404 17.26 -6.75 -20.44
N THR A 405 18.30 -6.05 -20.91
CA THR A 405 18.38 -4.59 -20.82
C THR A 405 17.50 -3.85 -21.85
N SER A 406 16.83 -4.56 -22.75
CA SER A 406 15.90 -3.97 -23.73
C SER A 406 14.83 -4.97 -24.17
N GLY A 407 13.70 -4.45 -24.66
CA GLY A 407 12.48 -5.22 -24.91
C GLY A 407 11.56 -5.27 -23.69
N GLY A 408 10.48 -6.06 -23.77
CA GLY A 408 9.43 -6.12 -22.73
C GLY A 408 8.31 -5.11 -22.96
N THR A 409 7.21 -5.30 -22.24
CA THR A 409 6.06 -4.38 -22.23
C THR A 409 6.15 -3.50 -20.98
N VAL A 410 6.04 -2.19 -21.14
CA VAL A 410 6.04 -1.26 -19.99
C VAL A 410 4.68 -1.34 -19.31
N VAL A 411 4.69 -1.59 -18.01
CA VAL A 411 3.50 -1.56 -17.16
C VAL A 411 3.63 -0.31 -16.28
N ARG A 412 2.59 0.53 -16.28
CA ARG A 412 2.53 1.81 -15.57
C ARG A 412 1.59 1.68 -14.38
N GLY A 413 1.89 2.37 -13.29
CA GLY A 413 1.01 2.43 -12.13
C GLY A 413 -0.17 3.38 -12.35
N VAL A 414 -0.75 3.85 -11.26
CA VAL A 414 -1.94 4.70 -11.24
C VAL A 414 -1.69 5.80 -10.25
N GLU A 415 -1.47 6.99 -10.78
CA GLU A 415 -1.30 8.22 -10.01
C GLU A 415 -2.61 8.80 -9.50
N ALA A 416 -2.52 9.64 -8.45
CA ALA A 416 -3.69 10.30 -7.89
C ALA A 416 -4.34 11.32 -8.83
N VAL A 417 -3.56 11.97 -9.71
CA VAL A 417 -4.08 12.87 -10.75
C VAL A 417 -4.06 12.16 -12.10
N ARG A 418 -5.23 12.03 -12.73
CA ARG A 418 -5.39 11.32 -14.01
C ARG A 418 -6.14 12.16 -15.03
N PHE A 419 -5.91 11.90 -16.31
CA PHE A 419 -6.81 12.37 -17.37
C PHE A 419 -8.18 11.73 -17.19
N ASN A 420 -9.26 12.53 -17.26
CA ASN A 420 -10.63 12.06 -17.02
C ASN A 420 -11.55 12.20 -18.23
N GLU A 421 -11.54 13.36 -18.89
CA GLU A 421 -12.39 13.65 -20.04
C GLU A 421 -11.63 14.45 -21.10
N LEU A 422 -11.90 14.19 -22.39
CA LEU A 422 -11.29 14.87 -23.53
C LEU A 422 -12.37 15.31 -24.51
N MET A 423 -12.38 16.59 -24.86
CA MET A 423 -13.11 17.07 -26.04
C MET A 423 -12.13 17.31 -27.18
N VAL A 424 -12.19 16.43 -28.18
CA VAL A 424 -11.25 16.40 -29.32
C VAL A 424 -11.98 16.86 -30.57
N SER A 425 -11.51 17.95 -31.21
CA SER A 425 -12.06 18.51 -32.45
C SER A 425 -13.61 18.57 -32.52
N PRO A 426 -14.23 19.47 -31.74
CA PRO A 426 -15.67 19.59 -31.61
C PRO A 426 -16.26 20.22 -32.88
N ILE A 427 -16.48 19.38 -33.90
CA ILE A 427 -16.98 19.77 -35.22
C ILE A 427 -18.21 18.94 -35.59
N VAL A 428 -19.23 19.58 -36.17
CA VAL A 428 -20.35 18.88 -36.81
C VAL A 428 -20.39 19.15 -38.30
N GLU A 429 -20.51 18.07 -39.07
CA GLU A 429 -20.73 18.15 -40.51
C GLU A 429 -22.20 18.00 -40.87
N LEU A 430 -22.74 18.97 -41.62
CA LEU A 430 -24.11 18.94 -42.12
C LEU A 430 -24.10 18.80 -43.65
N SER A 431 -24.57 17.65 -44.15
CA SER A 431 -24.68 17.42 -45.59
C SER A 431 -25.78 18.28 -46.21
N ALA A 432 -25.52 18.86 -47.39
CA ALA A 432 -26.51 19.60 -48.16
C ALA A 432 -27.75 18.76 -48.51
N SER A 433 -27.58 17.43 -48.60
CA SER A 433 -28.65 16.47 -48.86
C SER A 433 -29.67 16.33 -47.72
N ALA A 434 -29.23 16.61 -46.49
CA ALA A 434 -30.06 16.55 -45.29
C ALA A 434 -30.80 17.88 -45.01
N ALA A 435 -30.52 18.93 -45.77
CA ALA A 435 -31.14 20.23 -45.60
C ALA A 435 -32.48 20.32 -46.34
N VAL A 436 -33.40 21.12 -45.80
CA VAL A 436 -34.51 21.66 -46.57
C VAL A 436 -33.96 22.73 -47.52
N PHE A 437 -33.98 22.43 -48.82
CA PHE A 437 -33.43 23.28 -49.87
C PHE A 437 -34.51 24.19 -50.51
N SER A 438 -34.33 25.51 -50.42
CA SER A 438 -35.12 26.52 -51.13
C SER A 438 -34.26 27.21 -52.19
N LYS A 439 -34.70 27.19 -53.45
CA LYS A 439 -33.93 27.76 -54.57
C LYS A 439 -34.19 29.23 -54.88
N ASP A 440 -35.02 29.94 -54.11
CA ASP A 440 -35.59 31.28 -54.40
C ASP A 440 -34.93 32.13 -55.52
N ASN A 441 -35.56 32.15 -56.71
CA ASN A 441 -35.08 32.87 -57.91
C ASN A 441 -33.64 32.57 -58.37
N SER A 442 -33.11 31.38 -58.06
CA SER A 442 -31.77 30.92 -58.46
C SER A 442 -31.77 29.68 -59.36
N GLU A 443 -30.63 29.45 -60.03
CA GLU A 443 -30.35 28.26 -60.84
C GLU A 443 -29.64 27.14 -60.07
N TRP A 444 -29.69 27.15 -58.73
CA TRP A 444 -29.19 26.05 -57.92
C TRP A 444 -30.00 24.76 -58.16
N SER A 445 -29.30 23.64 -58.34
CA SER A 445 -29.88 22.30 -58.51
C SER A 445 -29.10 21.28 -57.69
N CYS A 446 -29.78 20.52 -56.85
CA CYS A 446 -29.19 19.48 -56.00
C CYS A 446 -29.53 18.08 -56.52
N ASP A 447 -28.53 17.21 -56.68
CA ASP A 447 -28.68 15.82 -57.12
C ASP A 447 -28.72 14.79 -55.98
N GLY A 448 -28.88 15.28 -54.74
CA GLY A 448 -28.90 14.46 -53.53
C GLY A 448 -27.53 14.21 -52.91
N SER A 449 -26.43 14.43 -53.62
CA SER A 449 -25.06 14.35 -53.06
C SER A 449 -24.25 15.62 -53.29
N MET A 450 -24.60 16.39 -54.32
CA MET A 450 -23.96 17.65 -54.66
C MET A 450 -25.00 18.61 -55.26
N CYS A 451 -24.95 19.84 -54.79
CA CYS A 451 -25.68 20.97 -55.34
C CYS A 451 -24.78 21.73 -56.30
N THR A 452 -25.31 22.14 -57.45
CA THR A 452 -24.59 22.86 -58.49
C THR A 452 -25.33 24.12 -58.90
N ASN A 453 -24.59 25.15 -59.28
CA ASN A 453 -25.17 26.37 -59.84
C ASN A 453 -24.32 26.88 -61.01
N SER A 454 -24.88 26.80 -62.22
CA SER A 454 -24.28 27.35 -63.44
C SER A 454 -24.67 28.80 -63.72
N GLY A 455 -25.76 29.31 -63.15
CA GLY A 455 -26.34 30.62 -63.43
C GLY A 455 -26.16 31.67 -62.32
N THR A 456 -27.22 32.40 -62.02
CA THR A 456 -27.24 33.45 -60.98
C THR A 456 -28.32 33.21 -59.94
N GLY A 457 -28.23 33.89 -58.80
CA GLY A 457 -29.22 33.88 -57.74
C GLY A 457 -28.71 33.21 -56.46
N THR A 458 -29.54 33.28 -55.42
CA THR A 458 -29.25 32.77 -54.08
C THR A 458 -30.20 31.62 -53.75
N ALA A 459 -29.67 30.56 -53.16
CA ALA A 459 -30.48 29.51 -52.57
C ALA A 459 -30.18 29.38 -51.08
N GLN A 460 -31.12 28.81 -50.34
CA GLN A 460 -31.04 28.59 -48.90
C GLN A 460 -31.12 27.10 -48.59
N TRP A 461 -30.27 26.67 -47.65
CA TRP A 461 -30.28 25.34 -47.04
C TRP A 461 -30.59 25.51 -45.56
N GLU A 462 -31.56 24.76 -45.08
CA GLU A 462 -32.00 24.80 -43.69
C GLU A 462 -31.93 23.41 -43.07
N TRP A 463 -31.15 23.27 -42.01
CA TRP A 463 -31.04 22.05 -41.23
C TRP A 463 -31.79 22.22 -39.92
N THR A 464 -32.55 21.21 -39.53
CA THR A 464 -33.11 21.09 -38.19
C THR A 464 -32.46 19.90 -37.51
N THR A 465 -31.73 20.15 -36.44
CA THR A 465 -31.03 19.13 -35.67
C THR A 465 -31.78 18.85 -34.37
N THR A 466 -31.57 17.69 -33.76
CA THR A 466 -32.30 17.24 -32.56
C THR A 466 -31.33 16.67 -31.54
N ALA A 467 -31.44 17.07 -30.27
CA ALA A 467 -30.57 16.58 -29.20
C ALA A 467 -30.56 15.05 -29.15
N GLY A 468 -29.39 14.45 -28.93
CA GLY A 468 -29.18 13.00 -28.97
C GLY A 468 -29.14 12.38 -30.37
N GLN A 469 -28.90 13.17 -31.42
CA GLN A 469 -28.64 12.68 -32.79
C GLN A 469 -27.22 13.06 -33.25
N PRO A 470 -26.60 12.28 -34.15
CA PRO A 470 -25.24 12.53 -34.66
C PRO A 470 -24.97 13.93 -35.22
N THR A 471 -26.02 14.56 -35.73
CA THR A 471 -25.95 15.87 -36.39
C THR A 471 -26.44 17.00 -35.49
N TYR A 472 -26.65 16.74 -34.19
CA TYR A 472 -27.06 17.77 -33.25
C TYR A 472 -26.02 18.87 -33.17
N VAL A 473 -26.47 20.12 -33.27
CA VAL A 473 -25.65 21.30 -33.09
C VAL A 473 -26.29 22.12 -31.98
N PRO A 474 -25.65 22.28 -30.81
CA PRO A 474 -26.14 23.15 -29.75
C PRO A 474 -26.39 24.60 -30.22
N PRO A 475 -27.22 25.39 -29.52
CA PRO A 475 -27.27 26.83 -29.73
C PRO A 475 -25.93 27.46 -29.37
N GLY A 476 -25.38 28.32 -30.22
CA GLY A 476 -24.06 28.92 -29.99
C GLY A 476 -23.55 29.73 -31.18
N LYS A 477 -22.34 30.29 -31.03
CA LYS A 477 -21.57 30.88 -32.13
C LYS A 477 -20.64 29.83 -32.72
N TYR A 478 -20.62 29.75 -34.05
CA TYR A 478 -19.87 28.73 -34.78
C TYR A 478 -19.15 29.33 -35.96
N HIS A 479 -17.95 28.84 -36.26
CA HIS A 479 -17.34 29.09 -37.54
C HIS A 479 -17.81 28.10 -38.60
N LEU A 480 -18.07 28.63 -39.79
CA LEU A 480 -18.58 27.86 -40.91
C LEU A 480 -17.47 27.58 -41.91
N ARG A 481 -17.26 26.30 -42.24
CA ARG A 481 -16.52 25.89 -43.45
C ARG A 481 -17.49 25.30 -44.46
N VAL A 482 -17.32 25.65 -45.73
CA VAL A 482 -18.19 25.19 -46.81
C VAL A 482 -17.44 24.26 -47.76
N TYR A 483 -18.04 23.11 -48.09
CA TYR A 483 -17.42 22.10 -48.94
C TYR A 483 -18.20 21.95 -50.24
N GLY A 484 -17.47 21.74 -51.33
CA GLY A 484 -18.00 21.54 -52.68
C GLY A 484 -17.13 20.61 -53.51
N GLN A 485 -17.02 20.85 -54.81
CA GLN A 485 -16.05 20.17 -55.65
C GLN A 485 -14.66 20.82 -55.50
N SER A 486 -13.63 20.01 -55.22
CA SER A 486 -12.24 20.48 -55.12
C SER A 486 -11.82 21.29 -56.35
N GLY A 487 -11.15 22.42 -56.12
CA GLY A 487 -10.72 23.37 -57.16
C GLY A 487 -11.81 24.29 -57.73
N SER A 488 -13.05 24.20 -57.23
CA SER A 488 -14.17 25.06 -57.64
C SER A 488 -14.68 25.96 -56.50
N GLY A 489 -15.34 27.07 -56.85
CA GLY A 489 -16.05 27.91 -55.89
C GLY A 489 -17.32 27.24 -55.38
N VAL A 490 -17.68 27.50 -54.11
CA VAL A 490 -18.92 27.01 -53.48
C VAL A 490 -20.02 28.07 -53.57
N GLY A 491 -19.67 29.36 -53.50
CA GLY A 491 -20.63 30.46 -53.58
C GLY A 491 -20.27 31.61 -52.64
N LYS A 492 -21.01 32.70 -52.72
CA LYS A 492 -20.96 33.78 -51.72
C LYS A 492 -21.95 33.46 -50.62
N ILE A 493 -21.51 33.43 -49.37
CA ILE A 493 -22.43 33.38 -48.23
C ILE A 493 -23.21 34.70 -48.20
N GLU A 494 -24.51 34.66 -47.89
CA GLU A 494 -25.35 35.86 -47.83
C GLU A 494 -24.73 36.94 -46.93
N GLY A 495 -24.59 38.17 -47.46
CA GLY A 495 -23.89 39.27 -46.79
C GLY A 495 -22.39 39.36 -47.10
N SER A 496 -21.77 38.32 -47.67
CA SER A 496 -20.33 38.31 -48.00
C SER A 496 -20.03 38.89 -49.39
N SER A 497 -18.92 39.65 -49.48
CA SER A 497 -18.41 40.19 -50.74
C SER A 497 -17.49 39.20 -51.48
N THR A 498 -16.93 38.22 -50.78
CA THR A 498 -15.97 37.23 -51.26
C THR A 498 -16.67 35.92 -51.63
N VAL A 499 -16.11 35.21 -52.62
CA VAL A 499 -16.59 33.88 -53.02
C VAL A 499 -15.85 32.86 -52.17
N SER A 500 -16.56 32.00 -51.45
CA SER A 500 -16.00 30.87 -50.72
C SER A 500 -15.63 29.74 -51.69
N PHE A 501 -14.52 29.06 -51.41
CA PHE A 501 -14.03 27.91 -52.16
C PHE A 501 -14.27 26.61 -51.41
N HIS A 502 -14.07 25.47 -52.06
CA HIS A 502 -14.12 24.17 -51.39
C HIS A 502 -13.18 24.15 -50.16
N GLY A 503 -13.74 23.84 -48.99
CA GLY A 503 -13.02 23.79 -47.72
C GLY A 503 -12.68 25.16 -47.15
N ALA A 504 -13.16 26.26 -47.74
CA ALA A 504 -12.89 27.60 -47.24
C ALA A 504 -13.75 27.92 -46.03
N ARG A 505 -13.11 28.49 -45.00
CA ARG A 505 -13.77 29.04 -43.82
C ARG A 505 -14.41 30.40 -44.14
N HIS A 506 -15.49 30.70 -43.44
CA HIS A 506 -16.10 32.01 -43.39
C HIS A 506 -15.54 32.81 -42.22
N ASP A 507 -15.11 34.04 -42.50
CA ASP A 507 -14.41 34.90 -41.52
C ASP A 507 -15.33 35.39 -40.39
N GLU A 508 -16.66 35.38 -40.59
CA GLU A 508 -17.64 35.76 -39.56
C GLU A 508 -18.29 34.51 -38.94
N PRO A 509 -18.41 34.46 -37.62
CA PRO A 509 -19.14 33.40 -36.94
C PRO A 509 -20.65 33.47 -37.23
N LEU A 510 -21.30 32.32 -37.20
CA LEU A 510 -22.72 32.15 -37.41
C LEU A 510 -23.40 31.73 -36.11
N ILE A 511 -24.61 32.25 -35.91
CA ILE A 511 -25.42 31.92 -34.74
C ILE A 511 -26.40 30.82 -35.11
N VAL A 512 -26.35 29.71 -34.38
CA VAL A 512 -27.38 28.68 -34.42
C VAL A 512 -28.50 29.09 -33.48
N VAL A 513 -29.75 29.03 -33.94
CA VAL A 513 -30.92 29.43 -33.15
C VAL A 513 -31.69 28.22 -32.66
N GLU A 514 -32.08 28.26 -31.39
CA GLU A 514 -33.00 27.28 -30.83
C GLU A 514 -34.41 27.50 -31.41
N VAL A 515 -35.04 26.40 -31.84
CA VAL A 515 -36.44 26.45 -32.29
C VAL A 515 -37.32 26.22 -31.06
N PRO A 516 -38.25 27.13 -30.72
CA PRO A 516 -39.07 26.98 -29.52
C PRO A 516 -39.85 25.65 -29.53
N GLN A 517 -39.49 24.75 -28.61
CA GLN A 517 -40.21 23.53 -28.26
C GLN A 517 -40.02 23.29 -26.76
N ALA A 518 -41.10 23.43 -25.98
CA ALA A 518 -41.10 23.20 -24.54
C ALA A 518 -42.17 22.16 -24.19
N ASP A 519 -41.72 20.94 -23.92
CA ASP A 519 -42.37 19.96 -23.05
C ASP A 519 -41.26 18.99 -22.59
N GLU A 520 -41.22 18.61 -21.31
CA GLU A 520 -40.17 17.77 -20.70
C GLU A 520 -40.03 16.37 -21.35
N GLN A 521 -40.93 16.03 -22.28
CA GLN A 521 -41.05 14.73 -22.92
C GLN A 521 -40.55 14.71 -24.39
N GLN A 522 -40.04 15.82 -24.93
CA GLN A 522 -39.52 15.89 -26.31
C GLN A 522 -38.13 16.52 -26.40
N PRO A 523 -37.23 15.99 -27.26
CA PRO A 523 -35.85 16.48 -27.37
C PRO A 523 -35.77 17.90 -27.95
N LYS A 524 -34.83 18.72 -27.43
CA LYS A 524 -34.51 20.08 -27.93
C LYS A 524 -34.14 20.03 -29.41
N LYS A 525 -34.55 21.06 -30.18
CA LYS A 525 -34.26 21.19 -31.62
C LYS A 525 -33.60 22.52 -31.93
N THR A 526 -32.58 22.49 -32.78
CA THR A 526 -31.91 23.70 -33.27
C THR A 526 -32.05 23.81 -34.77
N LYS A 527 -32.07 25.05 -35.25
CA LYS A 527 -32.17 25.37 -36.67
C LYS A 527 -30.95 26.14 -37.11
N PHE A 528 -30.31 25.62 -38.14
CA PHE A 528 -29.21 26.26 -38.85
C PHE A 528 -29.66 26.59 -40.28
N SER A 529 -29.34 27.79 -40.77
CA SER A 529 -29.72 28.23 -42.10
C SER A 529 -28.54 28.87 -42.80
N LEU A 530 -28.25 28.42 -44.02
CA LEU A 530 -27.19 28.94 -44.87
C LEU A 530 -27.74 29.37 -46.22
N SER A 531 -27.46 30.60 -46.62
CA SER A 531 -27.78 31.10 -47.94
C SER A 531 -26.51 31.24 -48.78
N LEU A 532 -26.47 30.61 -49.96
CA LEU A 532 -25.36 30.71 -50.92
C LEU A 532 -25.81 31.38 -52.22
N GLY A 533 -25.20 32.51 -52.53
CA GLY A 533 -25.41 33.32 -53.73
C GLY A 533 -24.35 33.11 -54.80
N LYS A 534 -24.77 33.24 -56.06
CA LYS A 534 -23.87 33.35 -57.22
C LYS A 534 -24.19 34.58 -58.06
N THR A 535 -23.16 35.39 -58.33
CA THR A 535 -23.20 36.52 -59.28
C THR A 535 -22.69 36.08 -60.66
N ALA A 536 -23.15 36.73 -61.74
CA ALA A 536 -22.93 36.29 -63.13
C ALA A 536 -21.45 36.00 -63.49
N GLY A 537 -21.19 34.85 -64.14
CA GLY A 537 -19.86 34.40 -64.59
C GLY A 537 -19.87 33.01 -65.25
N GLU A 538 -18.75 32.58 -65.86
CA GLU A 538 -18.62 31.33 -66.65
C GLU A 538 -18.35 30.05 -65.84
N VAL A 539 -18.14 30.13 -64.52
CA VAL A 539 -17.67 29.00 -63.67
C VAL A 539 -18.82 28.41 -62.85
N THR A 540 -19.06 27.09 -62.92
CA THR A 540 -20.05 26.38 -62.08
C THR A 540 -19.63 26.33 -60.62
N TYR A 541 -20.55 26.60 -59.70
CA TYR A 541 -20.33 26.40 -58.26
C TYR A 541 -20.90 25.07 -57.79
N TYR A 542 -20.25 24.49 -56.78
CA TYR A 542 -20.57 23.18 -56.23
C TYR A 542 -20.66 23.27 -54.71
N PHE A 543 -21.72 22.73 -54.12
CA PHE A 543 -21.94 22.69 -52.68
C PHE A 543 -22.35 21.28 -52.25
N GLN A 544 -21.71 20.75 -51.21
CA GLN A 544 -21.84 19.36 -50.77
C GLN A 544 -22.26 19.25 -49.31
N LYS A 545 -21.55 19.97 -48.44
CA LYS A 545 -21.75 19.94 -46.98
C LYS A 545 -21.14 21.20 -46.36
N VAL A 546 -21.44 21.41 -45.09
CA VAL A 546 -20.74 22.38 -44.25
C VAL A 546 -20.15 21.69 -43.04
N SER A 547 -19.12 22.26 -42.45
CA SER A 547 -18.72 21.95 -41.09
C SER A 547 -18.91 23.19 -40.20
N LEU A 548 -19.31 22.94 -38.96
CA LEU A 548 -19.47 23.92 -37.90
C LEU A 548 -18.50 23.58 -36.78
N SER A 549 -17.61 24.50 -36.42
CA SER A 549 -16.74 24.43 -35.23
C SER A 549 -17.19 25.47 -34.19
N VAL A 550 -17.15 25.15 -32.90
CA VAL A 550 -17.60 26.06 -31.82
C VAL A 550 -16.63 27.23 -31.66
N GLU A 551 -17.14 28.34 -31.15
CA GLU A 551 -16.38 29.48 -30.68
C GLU A 551 -16.67 29.69 -29.18
N PRO A 552 -15.67 29.64 -28.27
CA PRO A 552 -14.26 29.31 -28.53
C PRO A 552 -14.04 27.87 -29.03
N ASP A 553 -12.80 27.48 -29.41
CA ASP A 553 -12.45 26.23 -30.11
C ASP A 553 -13.00 24.92 -29.51
N GLY A 554 -13.54 24.97 -28.28
CA GLY A 554 -14.38 23.92 -27.72
C GLY A 554 -13.60 22.74 -27.16
N GLU A 555 -12.29 22.67 -27.41
CA GLU A 555 -11.42 21.63 -26.91
C GLU A 555 -11.04 21.90 -25.45
N TYR A 556 -11.07 20.84 -24.66
CA TYR A 556 -10.60 20.82 -23.29
C TYR A 556 -10.05 19.45 -22.95
N VAL A 557 -9.22 19.46 -21.92
CA VAL A 557 -8.83 18.27 -21.18
C VAL A 557 -9.34 18.44 -19.77
N GLU A 558 -9.92 17.40 -19.21
CA GLU A 558 -10.30 17.35 -17.81
C GLU A 558 -9.39 16.39 -17.04
N PHE A 559 -9.04 16.80 -15.83
CA PHE A 559 -8.30 15.99 -14.87
C PHE A 559 -9.19 15.64 -13.68
N ILE A 560 -9.01 14.44 -13.13
CA ILE A 560 -9.61 14.02 -11.87
C ILE A 560 -8.52 13.86 -10.81
N ASN A 561 -8.84 14.27 -9.59
CA ASN A 561 -8.03 14.01 -8.40
C ASN A 561 -8.69 12.90 -7.58
N LEU A 562 -8.01 11.77 -7.47
CA LEU A 562 -8.44 10.59 -6.73
C LEU A 562 -7.95 10.60 -5.27
N SER A 563 -7.20 11.61 -4.84
CA SER A 563 -6.72 11.72 -3.46
C SER A 563 -7.68 12.50 -2.55
N GLU A 564 -7.47 12.35 -1.24
CA GLU A 564 -8.25 13.03 -0.18
C GLU A 564 -7.83 14.49 0.04
N HIS A 565 -6.86 14.99 -0.71
CA HIS A 565 -6.28 16.32 -0.54
C HIS A 565 -6.36 17.13 -1.83
N GLU A 566 -6.43 18.46 -1.71
CA GLU A 566 -6.34 19.35 -2.87
C GLU A 566 -4.92 19.28 -3.46
N VAL A 567 -4.83 19.14 -4.79
CA VAL A 567 -3.55 19.05 -5.51
C VAL A 567 -3.30 20.35 -6.26
N ASP A 568 -2.18 21.01 -5.95
CA ASP A 568 -1.67 22.15 -6.71
C ASP A 568 -1.02 21.67 -8.02
N VAL A 569 -1.66 21.99 -9.13
CA VAL A 569 -1.21 21.62 -10.48
C VAL A 569 -0.66 22.83 -11.24
N SER A 570 -0.35 23.92 -10.54
CA SER A 570 0.22 25.13 -11.12
C SER A 570 1.50 24.80 -11.89
N ARG A 571 1.59 25.34 -13.13
CA ARG A 571 2.77 25.18 -14.00
C ARG A 571 3.05 23.75 -14.45
N TRP A 572 2.18 22.79 -14.17
CA TRP A 572 2.24 21.47 -14.81
C TRP A 572 2.07 21.64 -16.31
N THR A 573 2.58 20.68 -17.08
CA THR A 573 2.61 20.76 -18.54
C THR A 573 1.93 19.57 -19.19
N ILE A 574 1.30 19.81 -20.33
CA ILE A 574 0.68 18.77 -21.16
C ILE A 574 1.39 18.75 -22.50
N GLU A 575 1.88 17.58 -22.87
CA GLU A 575 2.59 17.33 -24.13
C GLU A 575 1.79 16.37 -25.03
N GLY A 576 1.61 16.74 -26.30
CA GLY A 576 1.09 15.85 -27.35
C GLY A 576 2.19 15.26 -28.25
N ILE A 577 1.78 14.58 -29.34
CA ILE A 577 2.68 13.84 -30.26
C ILE A 577 3.73 14.72 -30.97
N ALA A 578 3.51 16.03 -31.12
CA ALA A 578 4.54 16.97 -31.57
C ALA A 578 5.00 17.86 -30.42
N ALA A 579 6.27 17.71 -29.99
CA ALA A 579 6.93 18.50 -28.95
C ALA A 579 7.01 20.03 -29.19
N THR A 580 6.36 20.54 -30.23
CA THR A 580 6.35 21.96 -30.61
C THR A 580 5.18 22.75 -30.02
N ARG A 581 4.24 22.10 -29.30
CA ARG A 581 3.04 22.74 -28.72
C ARG A 581 2.71 22.23 -27.32
N THR A 582 3.67 22.34 -26.41
CA THR A 582 3.46 22.14 -24.98
C THR A 582 2.60 23.26 -24.42
N VAL A 583 1.58 22.90 -23.65
CA VAL A 583 0.77 23.85 -22.86
C VAL A 583 1.06 23.67 -21.38
N SER A 584 0.75 24.69 -20.59
CA SER A 584 0.91 24.68 -19.15
C SER A 584 -0.38 25.08 -18.45
N LEU A 585 -0.61 24.52 -17.27
CA LEU A 585 -1.66 24.99 -16.37
C LEU A 585 -1.24 26.31 -15.71
N PRO A 586 -2.17 27.26 -15.56
CA PRO A 586 -1.84 28.60 -15.06
C PRO A 586 -1.45 28.56 -13.57
N GLU A 587 -0.81 29.64 -13.12
CA GLU A 587 -0.50 29.82 -11.70
C GLU A 587 -1.78 29.86 -10.85
N GLY A 588 -1.82 29.09 -9.77
CA GLY A 588 -2.97 28.96 -8.87
C GLY A 588 -4.00 27.92 -9.33
N ALA A 589 -3.72 27.13 -10.36
CA ALA A 589 -4.55 26.01 -10.75
C ALA A 589 -4.43 24.88 -9.71
N ALA A 590 -5.57 24.45 -9.17
CA ALA A 590 -5.64 23.36 -8.21
C ALA A 590 -6.85 22.47 -8.49
N ILE A 591 -6.74 21.20 -8.14
CA ILE A 591 -7.82 20.23 -8.23
C ILE A 591 -8.27 19.89 -6.80
N PRO A 592 -9.52 20.19 -6.40
CA PRO A 592 -10.04 19.82 -5.09
C PRO A 592 -9.88 18.32 -4.82
N ALA A 593 -9.82 17.93 -3.54
CA ALA A 593 -9.92 16.53 -3.13
C ALA A 593 -11.16 15.90 -3.78
N HIS A 594 -11.01 14.72 -4.39
CA HIS A 594 -12.12 14.04 -5.09
C HIS A 594 -12.81 14.91 -6.16
N GLY A 595 -12.11 15.91 -6.69
CA GLY A 595 -12.64 16.90 -7.63
C GLY A 595 -12.12 16.71 -9.04
N VAL A 596 -12.66 17.52 -9.95
CA VAL A 596 -12.18 17.64 -11.33
C VAL A 596 -11.68 19.05 -11.63
N LEU A 597 -10.82 19.17 -12.63
CA LEU A 597 -10.35 20.44 -13.19
C LEU A 597 -10.48 20.40 -14.71
N VAL A 598 -11.25 21.32 -15.27
CA VAL A 598 -11.39 21.49 -16.73
C VAL A 598 -10.32 22.48 -17.21
N ALA A 599 -9.34 21.98 -17.96
CA ALA A 599 -8.33 22.77 -18.62
C ALA A 599 -8.75 23.04 -20.08
N ALA A 600 -9.35 24.21 -20.28
CA ALA A 600 -9.85 24.64 -21.57
C ALA A 600 -8.73 25.30 -22.39
N VAL A 601 -8.76 25.11 -23.71
CA VAL A 601 -7.90 25.88 -24.63
C VAL A 601 -8.17 27.38 -24.51
N ASP A 602 -9.41 27.74 -24.21
CA ASP A 602 -9.83 29.13 -24.12
C ASP A 602 -11.02 29.29 -23.18
N VAL A 603 -10.87 30.03 -22.06
CA VAL A 603 -11.94 30.28 -21.07
C VAL A 603 -12.54 31.67 -21.23
N ASP A 604 -11.72 32.64 -21.61
CA ASP A 604 -12.08 34.04 -21.78
C ASP A 604 -11.80 34.53 -23.20
N ASP A 605 -12.65 35.43 -23.69
CA ASP A 605 -12.58 35.91 -25.07
C ASP A 605 -11.51 37.01 -25.25
N THR A 606 -10.59 37.20 -24.30
CA THR A 606 -9.64 38.32 -24.31
C THR A 606 -8.44 38.08 -25.23
N GLN A 607 -8.39 36.90 -25.87
CA GLN A 607 -7.34 36.55 -26.81
C GLN A 607 -7.46 37.34 -28.13
N PRO A 608 -6.35 37.91 -28.64
CA PRO A 608 -6.37 38.66 -29.90
C PRO A 608 -6.88 37.83 -31.09
N GLY A 609 -8.08 38.17 -31.58
CA GLY A 609 -8.71 37.50 -32.73
C GLY A 609 -9.87 36.56 -32.40
N LEU A 610 -10.20 36.39 -31.11
CA LEU A 610 -11.30 35.57 -30.58
C LEU A 610 -12.35 36.36 -29.77
N GLU A 611 -12.22 37.69 -29.70
CA GLU A 611 -13.11 38.60 -28.95
C GLU A 611 -14.57 38.53 -29.44
N ASN A 612 -15.46 37.90 -28.65
CA ASN A 612 -16.84 37.64 -29.06
C ASN A 612 -17.90 37.70 -27.93
N ASP A 613 -17.57 38.10 -26.71
CA ASP A 613 -18.42 38.15 -25.51
C ASP A 613 -19.03 36.78 -25.06
N ILE A 614 -18.45 35.63 -25.45
CA ILE A 614 -18.88 34.28 -25.02
C ILE A 614 -17.71 33.56 -24.34
N THR A 615 -17.91 33.14 -23.08
CA THR A 615 -16.94 32.35 -22.32
C THR A 615 -17.14 30.84 -22.55
N ALA A 616 -16.12 30.02 -22.31
CA ALA A 616 -16.27 28.56 -22.34
C ALA A 616 -17.37 28.07 -21.39
N LEU A 617 -17.47 28.66 -20.20
CA LEU A 617 -18.54 28.40 -19.24
C LEU A 617 -19.94 28.54 -19.87
N ALA A 618 -20.14 29.62 -20.64
CA ALA A 618 -21.40 29.88 -21.32
C ALA A 618 -21.59 29.01 -22.58
N ALA A 619 -20.51 28.74 -23.32
CA ALA A 619 -20.55 27.96 -24.56
C ALA A 619 -20.79 26.46 -24.33
N TRP A 620 -20.28 25.93 -23.22
CA TRP A 620 -20.33 24.49 -22.89
C TRP A 620 -21.42 24.14 -21.87
N GLU A 621 -22.29 25.09 -21.52
CA GLU A 621 -23.36 24.88 -20.52
C GLU A 621 -22.83 24.40 -19.15
N MET A 622 -21.62 24.80 -18.77
CA MET A 622 -21.00 24.42 -17.50
C MET A 622 -21.70 25.10 -16.31
N ARG A 623 -21.55 24.50 -15.12
CA ARG A 623 -22.01 25.11 -13.87
C ARG A 623 -21.19 26.37 -13.54
N ASP A 624 -21.85 27.37 -12.94
CA ASP A 624 -21.19 28.62 -12.51
C ASP A 624 -20.06 28.40 -11.49
N ASP A 625 -20.07 27.25 -10.80
CA ASP A 625 -19.07 26.84 -9.80
C ASP A 625 -18.10 25.76 -10.31
N ALA A 626 -18.12 25.44 -11.61
CA ALA A 626 -17.19 24.47 -12.19
C ALA A 626 -15.75 24.98 -12.09
N ASN A 627 -14.85 24.08 -11.70
CA ASN A 627 -13.42 24.37 -11.59
C ASN A 627 -12.78 24.33 -13.00
N VAL A 628 -12.59 25.51 -13.59
CA VAL A 628 -12.12 25.66 -14.97
C VAL A 628 -10.95 26.64 -15.04
N VAL A 629 -9.93 26.28 -15.83
CA VAL A 629 -8.75 27.10 -16.08
C VAL A 629 -8.45 27.19 -17.56
N GLN A 630 -7.79 28.29 -17.95
CA GLN A 630 -7.31 28.50 -19.31
C GLN A 630 -5.88 27.97 -19.45
N LEU A 631 -5.66 27.15 -20.47
CA LEU A 631 -4.33 26.64 -20.82
C LEU A 631 -3.40 27.76 -21.32
N GLU A 632 -2.17 27.78 -20.80
CA GLU A 632 -1.12 28.69 -21.24
C GLU A 632 -0.24 28.04 -22.31
N PHE A 633 -0.22 28.58 -23.52
CA PHE A 633 0.61 28.06 -24.61
C PHE A 633 2.05 28.60 -24.48
N LEU A 634 3.03 27.69 -24.35
CA LEU A 634 4.42 28.04 -24.05
C LEU A 634 5.25 28.49 -25.29
N SER A 635 4.73 28.32 -26.51
CA SER A 635 5.43 28.73 -27.74
C SER A 635 4.89 30.05 -28.30
N GLU A 636 5.80 30.96 -28.67
CA GLU A 636 5.44 32.23 -29.37
C GLU A 636 5.02 32.00 -30.83
N GLU A 637 5.25 30.80 -31.39
CA GLU A 637 5.00 30.46 -32.79
C GLU A 637 3.55 30.03 -33.05
N GLY A 638 2.62 30.98 -32.92
CA GLY A 638 1.29 30.89 -33.48
C GLY A 638 0.25 31.48 -32.55
N SER A 639 -0.29 32.65 -32.90
CA SER A 639 -1.59 33.07 -32.36
C SER A 639 -2.56 31.89 -32.46
N LEU A 640 -3.21 31.52 -31.35
CA LEU A 640 -4.36 30.61 -31.38
C LEU A 640 -5.31 31.11 -32.48
N SER A 641 -5.54 30.26 -33.47
CA SER A 641 -6.56 30.52 -34.50
C SER A 641 -7.79 29.74 -34.08
N PRO A 642 -9.02 30.22 -34.32
CA PRO A 642 -10.24 29.48 -33.98
C PRO A 642 -10.50 28.22 -34.86
N ASP A 643 -9.46 27.61 -35.40
CA ASP A 643 -9.44 26.33 -36.10
C ASP A 643 -8.30 25.45 -35.53
N MET A 644 -7.72 25.84 -34.39
CA MET A 644 -6.55 25.17 -33.87
C MET A 644 -7.03 23.95 -33.09
N ASP A 645 -7.26 22.85 -33.81
CA ASP A 645 -7.52 21.54 -33.21
C ASP A 645 -6.24 21.06 -32.50
N TRP A 646 -5.94 21.52 -31.28
CA TRP A 646 -4.63 21.30 -30.65
C TRP A 646 -4.35 19.81 -30.43
N LEU A 647 -5.41 19.03 -30.17
CA LEU A 647 -5.35 17.59 -29.93
C LEU A 647 -5.13 16.77 -31.22
N ILE A 648 -5.54 17.26 -32.40
CA ILE A 648 -5.43 16.51 -33.68
C ILE A 648 -4.42 17.12 -34.68
N SER A 649 -4.26 18.44 -34.71
CA SER A 649 -3.55 19.18 -35.77
C SER A 649 -2.05 18.88 -35.91
N THR A 650 -1.50 18.07 -35.00
CA THR A 650 -0.09 17.69 -34.95
C THR A 650 0.19 16.28 -35.48
N LEU A 651 -0.84 15.54 -35.88
CA LEU A 651 -0.73 14.12 -36.23
C LEU A 651 -0.47 13.88 -37.72
N PRO A 652 0.28 12.82 -38.07
CA PRO A 652 0.34 12.32 -39.44
C PRO A 652 -1.08 11.99 -39.97
N PRO A 653 -1.36 12.19 -41.28
CA PRO A 653 -2.66 11.89 -41.88
C PRO A 653 -3.13 10.43 -41.75
N ASP A 654 -2.23 9.52 -41.39
CA ASP A 654 -2.43 8.08 -41.23
C ASP A 654 -2.34 7.59 -39.77
N ALA A 655 -2.28 8.51 -38.79
CA ALA A 655 -2.32 8.17 -37.37
C ALA A 655 -3.65 7.48 -37.00
N SER A 656 -3.56 6.36 -36.27
CA SER A 656 -4.70 5.61 -35.74
C SER A 656 -5.05 5.95 -34.29
N SER A 657 -4.19 6.71 -33.63
CA SER A 657 -4.27 7.08 -32.23
C SER A 657 -3.50 8.38 -31.97
N ALA A 658 -3.78 9.00 -30.83
CA ALA A 658 -3.00 10.10 -30.30
C ALA A 658 -2.69 9.91 -28.82
N ARG A 659 -1.59 10.53 -28.40
CA ARG A 659 -1.03 10.40 -27.06
C ARG A 659 -0.97 11.74 -26.37
N LEU A 660 -1.27 11.74 -25.07
CA LEU A 660 -1.04 12.86 -24.17
C LEU A 660 -0.15 12.43 -23.01
N VAL A 661 0.69 13.36 -22.56
CA VAL A 661 1.56 13.18 -21.40
C VAL A 661 1.35 14.37 -20.49
N LEU A 662 0.87 14.12 -19.27
CA LEU A 662 0.83 15.09 -18.19
C LEU A 662 2.17 15.03 -17.46
N LYS A 663 2.75 16.19 -17.18
CA LYS A 663 3.97 16.32 -16.39
C LYS A 663 3.83 17.34 -15.29
N ASP A 664 4.43 17.07 -14.15
CA ASP A 664 4.51 18.01 -13.05
C ASP A 664 5.41 19.21 -13.39
N ARG A 665 5.57 20.16 -12.44
CA ARG A 665 6.42 21.34 -12.62
C ARG A 665 7.92 21.03 -12.71
N GLN A 666 8.36 19.84 -12.27
CA GLN A 666 9.74 19.36 -12.34
C GLN A 666 10.01 18.60 -13.65
N GLY A 667 8.97 18.23 -14.38
CA GLY A 667 9.02 17.49 -15.64
C GLY A 667 8.86 15.97 -15.50
N TRP A 668 8.52 15.47 -14.31
CA TRP A 668 8.17 14.06 -14.10
C TRP A 668 6.82 13.77 -14.74
N ILE A 669 6.66 12.57 -15.29
CA ILE A 669 5.42 12.16 -15.96
C ILE A 669 4.42 11.75 -14.88
N VAL A 670 3.26 12.39 -14.86
CA VAL A 670 2.15 12.09 -13.93
C VAL A 670 1.17 11.10 -14.54
N ASP A 671 0.80 11.32 -15.80
CA ASP A 671 -0.10 10.42 -16.51
C ASP A 671 0.24 10.39 -17.99
N GLU A 672 -0.04 9.25 -18.62
CA GLU A 672 0.33 8.96 -20.00
C GLU A 672 -0.75 8.08 -20.63
N ILE A 673 -1.53 8.67 -21.53
CA ILE A 673 -2.71 8.04 -22.14
C ILE A 673 -2.59 7.98 -23.66
N GLU A 674 -3.28 7.01 -24.25
CA GLU A 674 -3.53 6.95 -25.67
C GLU A 674 -5.05 6.98 -25.95
N TYR A 675 -5.50 7.76 -26.93
CA TYR A 675 -6.89 7.78 -27.37
C TYR A 675 -6.99 7.57 -28.89
N PRO A 676 -8.04 6.87 -29.37
CA PRO A 676 -8.12 6.47 -30.77
C PRO A 676 -8.49 7.61 -31.72
N ILE A 677 -7.94 7.55 -32.94
CA ILE A 677 -8.25 8.47 -34.04
C ILE A 677 -8.53 7.67 -35.34
N PRO A 678 -9.72 7.83 -35.98
CA PRO A 678 -10.81 8.71 -35.59
C PRO A 678 -11.47 8.27 -34.28
N LEU A 679 -12.07 9.24 -33.58
CA LEU A 679 -12.76 9.00 -32.32
C LEU A 679 -13.83 7.90 -32.49
N PRO A 680 -14.12 7.10 -31.45
CA PRO A 680 -15.09 6.02 -31.48
C PRO A 680 -16.55 6.54 -31.40
N THR A 681 -16.71 7.86 -31.46
CA THR A 681 -17.98 8.58 -31.40
C THR A 681 -18.75 8.43 -32.72
N SER A 682 -20.06 8.21 -32.63
CA SER A 682 -20.95 8.22 -33.81
C SER A 682 -21.65 9.56 -34.03
N VAL A 683 -21.36 10.54 -33.17
CA VAL A 683 -22.02 11.86 -33.06
C VAL A 683 -20.95 12.95 -33.02
N GLY A 684 -21.17 14.08 -33.69
CA GLY A 684 -20.31 15.26 -33.51
C GLY A 684 -20.60 15.98 -32.19
N PHE A 685 -19.64 16.76 -31.68
CA PHE A 685 -19.66 17.32 -30.31
C PHE A 685 -19.84 16.23 -29.25
N GLN A 686 -19.02 15.19 -29.30
CA GLN A 686 -19.04 14.13 -28.28
C GLN A 686 -17.65 14.01 -27.65
N SER A 687 -17.56 14.17 -26.33
CA SER A 687 -16.32 13.96 -25.58
C SER A 687 -16.05 12.48 -25.37
N LEU A 688 -14.79 12.18 -25.09
CA LEU A 688 -14.33 10.90 -24.57
C LEU A 688 -14.15 11.02 -23.06
N GLU A 689 -14.73 10.10 -22.32
CA GLU A 689 -14.65 10.03 -20.86
C GLU A 689 -13.99 8.71 -20.45
N LYS A 690 -13.25 8.74 -19.35
CA LYS A 690 -12.68 7.55 -18.73
C LYS A 690 -13.76 6.70 -18.04
N GLY A 691 -13.55 5.40 -18.07
CA GLY A 691 -14.29 4.43 -17.27
C GLY A 691 -13.79 4.43 -15.83
N ASP A 692 -13.11 3.37 -15.43
CA ASP A 692 -12.46 3.29 -14.12
C ASP A 692 -11.05 3.90 -14.20
N PRO A 693 -10.80 5.09 -13.60
CA PRO A 693 -9.49 5.72 -13.67
C PRO A 693 -8.42 4.97 -12.86
N THR A 694 -8.77 3.96 -12.06
CA THR A 694 -7.81 3.13 -11.30
C THR A 694 -7.35 1.88 -12.04
N VAL A 695 -7.81 1.69 -13.28
CA VAL A 695 -7.39 0.57 -14.12
C VAL A 695 -6.74 1.07 -15.40
N VAL A 696 -5.58 0.50 -15.72
CA VAL A 696 -4.92 0.69 -17.00
C VAL A 696 -5.43 -0.38 -17.95
N ARG A 697 -6.11 0.05 -19.02
CA ARG A 697 -6.53 -0.86 -20.10
C ARG A 697 -5.65 -0.63 -21.32
N ASP A 698 -4.91 -1.68 -21.69
CA ASP A 698 -3.94 -1.66 -22.78
C ASP A 698 -4.29 -2.81 -23.75
N ASP A 699 -5.20 -2.54 -24.70
CA ASP A 699 -5.74 -3.55 -25.62
C ASP A 699 -4.67 -3.93 -26.68
N ASP A 700 -3.78 -3.02 -27.07
CA ASP A 700 -2.76 -3.22 -28.09
C ASP A 700 -1.37 -3.68 -27.56
N LYS A 701 -1.17 -3.60 -26.24
CA LYS A 701 0.00 -4.04 -25.47
C LYS A 701 1.24 -3.16 -25.64
N ASP A 702 1.07 -1.88 -25.94
CA ASP A 702 2.14 -0.89 -25.99
C ASP A 702 2.45 -0.26 -24.61
N GLY A 703 1.61 -0.54 -23.62
CA GLY A 703 1.72 -0.10 -22.24
C GLY A 703 0.97 1.18 -21.89
N LEU A 704 0.23 1.78 -22.81
CA LEU A 704 -0.54 3.00 -22.60
C LEU A 704 -1.99 2.69 -22.24
N ASP A 705 -2.59 3.57 -21.47
CA ASP A 705 -4.00 3.43 -21.07
C ASP A 705 -4.94 3.99 -22.16
N GLU A 706 -5.79 3.11 -22.67
CA GLU A 706 -6.72 3.29 -23.78
C GLU A 706 -8.21 3.27 -23.36
N ASP A 707 -8.53 3.27 -22.05
CA ASP A 707 -9.91 3.06 -21.54
C ASP A 707 -10.87 4.25 -21.78
N TRP A 708 -11.16 4.57 -23.04
CA TRP A 708 -12.01 5.68 -23.46
C TRP A 708 -13.38 5.23 -23.91
N TYR A 709 -14.41 5.91 -23.39
CA TYR A 709 -15.80 5.70 -23.78
C TYR A 709 -16.42 7.02 -24.25
N PRO A 710 -17.29 6.99 -25.28
CA PRO A 710 -18.07 8.17 -25.63
C PRO A 710 -19.04 8.56 -24.51
N SER A 711 -19.16 9.86 -24.23
CA SER A 711 -20.17 10.41 -23.31
C SER A 711 -21.61 10.04 -23.71
N LEU A 712 -22.48 9.71 -22.76
CA LEU A 712 -23.90 9.47 -23.03
C LEU A 712 -24.71 10.77 -23.14
N LYS A 713 -24.24 11.87 -22.54
CA LYS A 713 -24.84 13.21 -22.67
C LYS A 713 -24.15 14.10 -23.69
N GLN A 714 -23.38 13.51 -24.60
CA GLN A 714 -22.53 14.20 -25.58
C GLN A 714 -21.26 14.77 -24.93
N TYR A 715 -21.37 15.62 -23.91
CA TYR A 715 -20.21 16.07 -23.13
C TYR A 715 -20.62 16.55 -21.73
N THR A 716 -19.72 16.42 -20.76
CA THR A 716 -19.99 16.71 -19.34
C THR A 716 -18.85 17.43 -18.61
N PRO A 717 -18.25 18.51 -19.18
CA PRO A 717 -17.12 19.19 -18.56
C PRO A 717 -17.47 19.72 -17.16
N GLY A 718 -16.72 19.30 -16.16
CA GLY A 718 -16.86 19.66 -14.76
C GLY A 718 -17.96 18.89 -14.02
N ASP A 719 -18.62 17.94 -14.68
CA ASP A 719 -19.62 17.05 -14.09
C ASP A 719 -19.08 15.61 -14.04
N PRO A 720 -19.63 14.73 -13.17
CA PRO A 720 -19.22 13.33 -13.17
C PRO A 720 -19.46 12.69 -14.54
N ASN A 721 -18.48 11.88 -14.97
CA ASN A 721 -18.57 11.07 -16.17
C ASN A 721 -19.93 10.33 -16.24
N ASP A 722 -20.43 10.10 -17.45
CA ASP A 722 -21.70 9.41 -17.67
C ASP A 722 -21.68 8.34 -18.75
N ASN A 723 -20.50 7.82 -19.08
CA ASN A 723 -20.31 6.79 -20.08
C ASN A 723 -20.71 5.36 -19.63
N GLU A 724 -20.50 4.38 -20.53
CA GLU A 724 -20.75 2.95 -20.29
C GLU A 724 -19.65 2.26 -19.48
N GLY A 725 -18.43 2.82 -19.45
CA GLY A 725 -17.31 2.32 -18.66
C GLY A 725 -17.54 2.40 -17.15
N LEU A 726 -18.44 3.29 -16.71
CA LEU A 726 -18.89 3.44 -15.31
C LEU A 726 -19.86 2.35 -14.83
N LEU A 727 -20.27 1.42 -15.68
CA LEU A 727 -21.26 0.40 -15.33
C LEU A 727 -20.59 -0.94 -15.02
N GLU A 728 -20.67 -1.41 -13.77
CA GLU A 728 -20.34 -2.78 -13.40
C GLU A 728 -21.60 -3.67 -13.42
N VAL A 729 -21.50 -4.85 -14.04
CA VAL A 729 -22.55 -5.87 -14.00
C VAL A 729 -22.29 -6.81 -12.83
N ALA A 730 -23.00 -6.60 -11.72
CA ALA A 730 -22.93 -7.41 -10.51
C ALA A 730 -24.14 -8.38 -10.45
N GLY A 731 -24.00 -9.56 -11.09
CA GLY A 731 -25.08 -10.54 -11.17
C GLY A 731 -26.18 -10.12 -12.15
N GLU A 732 -27.42 -9.90 -11.66
CA GLU A 732 -28.53 -9.36 -12.47
C GLU A 732 -28.68 -7.83 -12.35
N GLU A 733 -27.93 -7.20 -11.45
CA GLU A 733 -27.98 -5.75 -11.20
C GLU A 733 -26.85 -5.03 -11.95
N GLN A 734 -27.12 -3.79 -12.36
CA GLN A 734 -26.12 -2.87 -12.92
C GLN A 734 -25.88 -1.76 -11.90
N VAL A 735 -24.64 -1.63 -11.45
CA VAL A 735 -24.20 -0.57 -10.57
C VAL A 735 -23.48 0.47 -11.42
N ARG A 736 -23.81 1.75 -11.22
CA ARG A 736 -23.09 2.87 -11.83
C ARG A 736 -22.17 3.46 -10.78
N HIS A 737 -20.89 3.52 -11.07
CA HIS A 737 -19.87 4.04 -10.19
C HIS A 737 -19.63 5.54 -10.44
N ASP A 738 -19.26 6.25 -9.38
CA ASP A 738 -18.72 7.60 -9.43
C ASP A 738 -17.25 7.59 -8.93
N PRO A 739 -16.26 7.64 -9.83
CA PRO A 739 -14.84 7.62 -9.47
C PRO A 739 -14.43 8.69 -8.47
N SER A 740 -15.11 9.84 -8.50
CA SER A 740 -14.80 10.95 -7.60
C SER A 740 -15.13 10.60 -6.15
N ALA A 741 -16.15 9.77 -5.90
CA ALA A 741 -16.62 9.46 -4.56
C ALA A 741 -16.23 8.06 -4.05
N GLU A 742 -15.92 7.13 -4.95
CA GLU A 742 -15.76 5.71 -4.62
C GLU A 742 -14.30 5.23 -4.62
N LEU A 743 -13.39 5.99 -5.23
CA LEU A 743 -11.99 5.61 -5.39
C LEU A 743 -11.09 6.55 -4.60
N THR A 744 -10.02 6.00 -4.04
CA THR A 744 -9.04 6.78 -3.28
C THR A 744 -7.64 6.24 -3.56
N ILE A 745 -6.78 7.11 -4.08
CA ILE A 745 -5.33 6.88 -4.14
C ILE A 745 -4.71 7.72 -3.01
N LEU A 746 -3.93 7.08 -2.12
CA LEU A 746 -3.44 7.77 -0.92
C LEU A 746 -2.39 8.82 -1.25
N ASN A 747 -1.46 8.53 -2.17
CA ASN A 747 -0.37 9.43 -2.55
C ASN A 747 0.45 9.91 -1.34
N ARG A 748 0.63 9.01 -0.36
CA ARG A 748 1.38 9.22 0.88
C ARG A 748 1.89 7.89 1.43
N PRO A 749 2.95 7.91 2.28
CA PRO A 749 3.43 6.70 2.93
C PRO A 749 2.31 6.02 3.73
N LEU A 750 2.33 4.70 3.77
CA LEU A 750 1.37 3.93 4.54
C LEU A 750 1.69 4.02 6.03
N GLY A 751 0.68 4.36 6.84
CA GLY A 751 0.78 4.21 8.30
C GLY A 751 0.57 2.77 8.74
N SER A 752 -0.13 1.96 7.93
CA SER A 752 -0.27 0.53 8.17
C SER A 752 -0.23 -0.30 6.90
N LEU A 753 0.30 -1.52 7.02
CA LEU A 753 0.24 -2.49 5.93
C LEU A 753 -1.21 -2.80 5.51
N GLY A 754 -2.15 -2.63 6.44
CA GLY A 754 -3.56 -2.82 6.20
C GLY A 754 -4.16 -1.87 5.17
N GLU A 755 -3.57 -0.69 4.97
CA GLU A 755 -4.05 0.30 3.97
C GLU A 755 -3.93 -0.18 2.52
N LEU A 756 -3.10 -1.20 2.26
CA LEU A 756 -3.04 -1.89 0.98
C LEU A 756 -4.37 -2.55 0.59
N ALA A 757 -5.30 -2.74 1.53
CA ALA A 757 -6.65 -3.21 1.25
C ALA A 757 -7.43 -2.32 0.26
N GLY A 758 -7.05 -1.04 0.11
CA GLY A 758 -7.62 -0.12 -0.88
C GLY A 758 -6.90 -0.09 -2.23
N LEU A 759 -5.78 -0.80 -2.37
CA LEU A 759 -4.94 -0.76 -3.56
C LEU A 759 -5.70 -1.28 -4.79
N ALA A 760 -5.56 -0.61 -5.94
CA ALA A 760 -6.21 -1.03 -7.18
C ALA A 760 -5.64 -2.36 -7.73
N SER A 761 -6.54 -3.31 -8.04
CA SER A 761 -6.16 -4.69 -8.43
C SER A 761 -5.85 -4.91 -9.90
N SER A 762 -6.08 -3.92 -10.76
CA SER A 762 -6.18 -4.03 -12.24
C SER A 762 -7.47 -4.65 -12.79
N VAL A 763 -8.43 -4.98 -11.93
CA VAL A 763 -9.80 -5.33 -12.32
C VAL A 763 -10.69 -4.13 -12.04
N ALA A 764 -11.46 -3.72 -13.05
CA ALA A 764 -12.33 -2.54 -12.94
C ALA A 764 -13.24 -2.64 -11.73
N TRP A 765 -13.30 -1.54 -10.97
CA TRP A 765 -14.12 -1.31 -9.78
C TRP A 765 -13.79 -2.24 -8.61
N LYS A 766 -12.56 -2.80 -8.57
CA LYS A 766 -12.16 -3.76 -7.53
C LYS A 766 -10.81 -3.43 -6.90
N PRO A 767 -10.74 -3.36 -5.55
CA PRO A 767 -9.47 -3.34 -4.86
C PRO A 767 -8.77 -4.68 -4.99
N VAL A 768 -7.51 -4.74 -4.53
CA VAL A 768 -6.71 -5.96 -4.45
C VAL A 768 -7.49 -7.04 -3.71
N ALA A 769 -7.52 -8.24 -4.28
CA ALA A 769 -8.23 -9.34 -3.64
C ALA A 769 -7.53 -9.71 -2.33
N SER A 770 -8.32 -10.06 -1.31
CA SER A 770 -7.88 -10.55 0.00
C SER A 770 -6.93 -11.73 -0.14
N ARG A 771 -7.12 -12.56 -1.18
CA ARG A 771 -6.24 -13.68 -1.52
C ARG A 771 -4.86 -13.23 -1.99
N ASP A 772 -4.78 -12.24 -2.87
CA ASP A 772 -3.50 -11.73 -3.37
C ASP A 772 -2.75 -11.00 -2.25
N LEU A 773 -3.47 -10.22 -1.44
CA LEU A 773 -2.91 -9.57 -0.26
C LEU A 773 -2.42 -10.59 0.77
N ALA A 774 -3.15 -11.70 0.98
CA ALA A 774 -2.74 -12.78 1.89
C ALA A 774 -1.38 -13.39 1.52
N ILE A 775 -1.04 -13.46 0.23
CA ILE A 775 0.22 -14.06 -0.24
C ILE A 775 1.42 -13.19 0.13
N ILE A 776 1.26 -11.87 0.09
CA ILE A 776 2.37 -10.93 0.26
C ILE A 776 2.44 -10.26 1.62
N ALA A 777 1.34 -10.21 2.38
CA ALA A 777 1.27 -9.41 3.60
C ALA A 777 2.39 -9.74 4.61
N ASP A 778 2.77 -11.01 4.75
CA ASP A 778 3.87 -11.40 5.65
C ASP A 778 5.28 -11.03 5.13
N GLN A 779 5.43 -10.67 3.86
CA GLN A 779 6.70 -10.24 3.27
C GLN A 779 6.94 -8.74 3.41
N LEU A 780 5.94 -7.98 3.81
CA LEU A 780 5.93 -6.52 3.74
C LEU A 780 5.85 -5.90 5.14
N THR A 781 6.43 -4.72 5.30
CA THR A 781 6.37 -3.89 6.50
C THR A 781 6.25 -2.43 6.09
N VAL A 782 5.81 -1.58 6.99
CA VAL A 782 5.87 -0.11 6.85
C VAL A 782 6.91 0.48 7.81
N ASP A 783 7.48 -0.35 8.68
CA ASP A 783 8.33 0.05 9.79
C ASP A 783 9.79 0.16 9.33
N GLY A 784 10.30 1.39 9.32
CA GLY A 784 11.71 1.73 9.08
C GLY A 784 12.22 2.67 10.16
N LEU A 785 13.53 2.64 10.43
CA LEU A 785 14.12 3.57 11.39
C LEU A 785 14.53 4.86 10.65
N ARG A 786 13.73 5.91 10.84
CA ARG A 786 13.98 7.25 10.31
C ARG A 786 14.97 8.02 11.18
N LEU A 787 16.00 8.59 10.55
CA LEU A 787 17.09 9.30 11.20
C LEU A 787 17.17 10.74 10.67
N GLU A 788 16.65 11.68 11.45
CA GLU A 788 16.57 13.10 11.08
C GLU A 788 17.94 13.79 11.01
N SER A 789 18.05 14.81 10.14
CA SER A 789 19.20 15.73 10.12
C SER A 789 18.85 17.07 10.81
N GLN A 790 19.85 17.80 11.32
CA GLN A 790 19.63 19.11 11.96
C GLN A 790 19.04 20.17 11.01
N ALA A 791 19.16 20.01 9.68
CA ALA A 791 18.53 20.90 8.71
C ALA A 791 16.98 20.86 8.76
N ALA A 792 16.40 19.81 9.34
CA ALA A 792 14.96 19.71 9.65
C ALA A 792 14.58 20.44 10.96
N GLU A 793 15.52 20.66 11.91
CA GLU A 793 15.28 21.26 13.24
C GLU A 793 15.38 22.81 13.26
N LEU A 794 15.08 23.52 12.16
CA LEU A 794 15.01 24.99 12.18
C LEU A 794 13.80 25.54 12.98
N ALA A 795 13.02 24.68 13.66
CA ALA A 795 12.05 25.03 14.69
C ALA A 795 12.43 24.45 16.08
N SER A 796 13.28 25.19 16.80
CA SER A 796 13.46 25.18 18.27
C SER A 796 14.03 23.93 19.00
N GLY A 797 15.37 23.83 19.00
CA GLY A 797 16.25 23.81 20.18
C GLY A 797 16.04 22.80 21.33
N GLY A 798 16.97 21.83 21.44
CA GLY A 798 17.27 21.08 22.67
C GLY A 798 18.28 19.94 22.48
N ASP A 799 19.47 20.07 23.09
CA ASP A 799 20.68 19.23 22.98
C ASP A 799 20.53 17.69 23.07
N ARG A 800 20.91 16.97 21.98
CA ARG A 800 21.52 15.62 22.02
C ARG A 800 22.48 15.29 20.85
N TRP A 801 23.01 16.29 20.15
CA TRP A 801 23.63 16.10 18.83
C TRP A 801 25.04 16.67 18.73
N HIS A 802 25.95 15.99 18.05
CA HIS A 802 27.24 16.56 17.63
C HIS A 802 27.28 16.67 16.10
N GLU A 803 26.71 17.74 15.56
CA GLU A 803 26.90 18.11 14.16
C GLU A 803 28.23 18.86 14.00
N THR A 804 29.01 18.55 12.97
CA THR A 804 30.18 19.35 12.57
C THR A 804 30.09 19.67 11.09
N VAL A 805 29.25 20.63 10.70
CA VAL A 805 29.16 21.04 9.29
C VAL A 805 29.88 22.36 9.04
N SER A 806 30.73 22.37 8.01
CA SER A 806 30.91 23.54 7.15
C SER A 806 30.34 23.20 5.76
N GLY A 807 29.26 23.86 5.33
CA GLY A 807 28.83 23.87 3.92
C GLY A 807 27.46 23.29 3.55
N TYR A 808 26.68 22.75 4.49
CA TYR A 808 25.30 22.27 4.25
C TYR A 808 24.28 23.17 4.96
N GLU A 809 24.10 24.40 4.47
CA GLU A 809 22.85 25.18 4.49
C GLU A 809 22.93 26.16 3.29
N THR A 810 21.78 26.44 2.69
CA THR A 810 21.51 27.39 1.59
C THR A 810 22.57 28.47 1.32
N SER A 811 23.19 28.42 0.13
CA SER A 811 24.03 29.45 -0.49
C SER A 811 25.29 29.90 0.26
N GLY A 812 26.45 29.41 -0.17
CA GLY A 812 27.70 30.17 -0.02
C GLY A 812 28.95 29.35 0.21
N GLY A 813 29.59 28.93 -0.88
CA GLY A 813 30.95 28.40 -0.79
C GLY A 813 31.45 27.91 -2.14
N SER A 814 31.72 28.81 -3.07
CA SER A 814 32.41 28.45 -4.31
C SER A 814 33.78 27.85 -3.99
N GLY A 815 33.91 26.53 -4.16
CA GLY A 815 35.17 25.82 -4.33
C GLY A 815 35.69 25.03 -3.13
N THR A 816 35.17 23.82 -2.95
CA THR A 816 35.85 22.54 -2.61
C THR A 816 34.77 21.44 -2.51
N GLU A 817 35.12 20.16 -2.66
CA GLU A 817 34.20 19.02 -2.39
C GLU A 817 33.52 19.22 -1.02
N ALA A 818 32.22 19.53 -1.02
CA ALA A 818 31.45 19.74 0.20
C ALA A 818 31.02 18.37 0.75
N VAL A 819 31.64 17.97 1.86
CA VAL A 819 31.31 16.75 2.61
C VAL A 819 30.61 17.15 3.91
N GLY A 820 29.39 16.69 4.10
CA GLY A 820 28.70 16.75 5.38
C GLY A 820 28.95 15.48 6.20
N VAL A 821 28.86 15.58 7.52
CA VAL A 821 29.12 14.48 8.46
C VAL A 821 28.00 14.45 9.49
N TRP A 822 27.35 13.29 9.63
CA TRP A 822 26.26 13.04 10.57
C TRP A 822 26.62 11.86 11.46
N GLU A 823 26.25 11.96 12.73
CA GLU A 823 26.43 10.91 13.72
C GLU A 823 25.13 10.74 14.50
N TRP A 824 24.58 9.53 14.45
CA TRP A 824 23.39 9.14 15.23
C TRP A 824 23.80 8.08 16.24
N THR A 825 23.28 8.18 17.47
CA THR A 825 23.56 7.26 18.58
C THR A 825 22.31 6.46 18.96
N ASP A 826 22.50 5.41 19.75
CA ASP A 826 21.43 4.49 20.19
C ASP A 826 20.71 3.73 19.05
N ILE A 827 21.37 3.58 17.89
CA ILE A 827 20.84 2.75 16.79
C ILE A 827 20.99 1.26 17.14
N PRO A 828 19.93 0.45 16.99
CA PRO A 828 20.02 -0.99 17.27
C PRO A 828 21.06 -1.67 16.36
N GLU A 829 21.87 -2.55 16.95
CA GLU A 829 22.88 -3.32 16.22
C GLU A 829 22.23 -4.24 15.18
N GLY A 830 22.75 -4.24 13.96
CA GLY A 830 22.27 -5.12 12.90
C GLY A 830 22.62 -4.63 11.49
N THR A 831 22.06 -5.32 10.50
CA THR A 831 22.23 -4.99 9.08
C THR A 831 20.95 -4.36 8.55
N TYR A 832 21.11 -3.22 7.89
CA TYR A 832 20.02 -2.42 7.35
C TYR A 832 20.30 -2.08 5.89
N ARG A 833 19.24 -1.84 5.13
CA ARG A 833 19.31 -1.10 3.87
C ARG A 833 19.26 0.40 4.18
N LEU A 834 20.24 1.15 3.70
CA LEU A 834 20.31 2.60 3.84
C LEU A 834 19.77 3.30 2.59
N SER A 835 18.83 4.20 2.82
CA SER A 835 18.36 5.18 1.84
C SER A 835 18.55 6.59 2.41
N LEU A 836 18.98 7.53 1.58
CA LEU A 836 19.05 8.95 1.96
C LEU A 836 17.98 9.74 1.24
N TYR A 837 17.44 10.77 1.88
CA TYR A 837 16.44 11.65 1.30
C TYR A 837 16.95 13.09 1.26
N GLY A 838 16.73 13.72 0.11
CA GLY A 838 17.17 15.07 -0.24
C GLY A 838 16.21 15.73 -1.21
N TRP A 839 16.69 16.68 -2.00
CA TRP A 839 15.89 17.21 -3.11
C TRP A 839 16.05 16.34 -4.36
N SER A 840 14.99 16.23 -5.16
CA SER A 840 14.98 15.48 -6.42
C SER A 840 15.99 16.02 -7.43
N GLY A 841 16.68 15.13 -8.15
CA GLY A 841 17.63 15.50 -9.20
C GLY A 841 19.01 15.95 -8.72
N GLU A 842 19.31 15.85 -7.43
CA GLU A 842 20.63 16.16 -6.87
C GLU A 842 21.55 14.94 -6.91
N THR A 843 22.85 15.16 -7.15
CA THR A 843 23.85 14.10 -7.24
C THR A 843 24.66 14.03 -5.96
N MET A 844 24.67 12.87 -5.30
CA MET A 844 25.37 12.65 -4.03
C MET A 844 26.19 11.35 -4.05
N ALA A 845 27.27 11.33 -3.27
CA ALA A 845 28.05 10.13 -2.93
C ALA A 845 28.13 9.98 -1.42
N VAL A 846 28.22 8.75 -0.90
CA VAL A 846 28.08 8.46 0.53
C VAL A 846 29.19 7.53 1.01
N ARG A 847 29.56 7.63 2.28
CA ARG A 847 30.31 6.60 3.02
C ARG A 847 29.91 6.59 4.49
N TRP A 848 29.91 5.42 5.13
CA TRP A 848 29.49 5.25 6.53
C TRP A 848 30.62 4.78 7.44
N SER A 849 31.86 5.07 7.05
CA SER A 849 33.04 4.94 7.93
C SER A 849 34.10 5.95 7.51
N GLU A 850 34.81 6.54 8.48
CA GLU A 850 35.84 7.58 8.24
C GLU A 850 36.92 7.14 7.24
N ASN A 851 37.21 5.84 7.18
CA ASN A 851 38.20 5.22 6.30
C ASN A 851 37.59 4.38 5.17
N GLY A 852 36.27 4.42 5.00
CA GLY A 852 35.54 3.68 3.97
C GLY A 852 35.71 4.27 2.56
N GLU A 853 35.47 3.44 1.56
CA GLU A 853 35.37 3.88 0.17
C GLU A 853 34.06 4.62 -0.07
N TRP A 854 34.10 5.66 -0.90
CA TRP A 854 32.90 6.38 -1.34
C TRP A 854 32.11 5.53 -2.33
N THR A 855 30.78 5.56 -2.23
CA THR A 855 29.92 5.05 -3.29
C THR A 855 30.11 5.85 -4.58
N PRO A 856 29.82 5.27 -5.76
CA PRO A 856 29.63 6.06 -6.98
C PRO A 856 28.58 7.15 -6.73
N ALA A 857 28.80 8.33 -7.29
CA ALA A 857 27.83 9.39 -7.25
C ALA A 857 26.58 9.00 -8.04
N ARG A 858 25.40 9.18 -7.44
CA ARG A 858 24.11 8.90 -8.07
C ARG A 858 23.17 10.07 -7.87
N VAL A 859 22.24 10.20 -8.81
CA VAL A 859 21.19 11.22 -8.78
C VAL A 859 20.04 10.70 -7.93
N THR A 860 19.46 11.56 -7.10
CA THR A 860 18.21 11.28 -6.37
C THR A 860 17.05 11.09 -7.34
N ASP A 861 16.12 10.20 -7.02
CA ASP A 861 14.89 9.98 -7.80
C ASP A 861 13.88 11.14 -7.65
N ALA A 862 12.68 10.95 -8.18
CA ALA A 862 11.62 11.96 -8.17
C ALA A 862 11.16 12.30 -6.74
N GLN A 863 11.23 11.32 -5.83
CA GLN A 863 10.99 11.47 -4.39
C GLN A 863 12.19 12.09 -3.64
N GLY A 864 13.30 12.41 -4.32
CA GLY A 864 14.52 12.89 -3.67
C GLY A 864 15.32 11.80 -2.95
N ARG A 865 15.01 10.52 -3.19
CA ARG A 865 15.64 9.37 -2.54
C ARG A 865 16.91 8.93 -3.28
N LEU A 866 17.89 8.49 -2.50
CA LEU A 866 19.14 7.90 -2.94
C LEU A 866 19.31 6.54 -2.25
N LEU A 867 19.08 5.45 -3.00
CA LEU A 867 19.36 4.10 -2.50
C LEU A 867 20.86 3.84 -2.44
N VAL A 868 21.41 3.69 -1.24
CA VAL A 868 22.85 3.50 -1.00
C VAL A 868 23.22 2.02 -1.06
N GLY A 869 22.46 1.18 -0.33
CA GLY A 869 22.67 -0.26 -0.23
C GLY A 869 22.70 -0.76 1.22
N GLU A 870 23.19 -1.97 1.43
CA GLU A 870 23.30 -2.56 2.77
C GLU A 870 24.45 -1.95 3.58
N LEU A 871 24.19 -1.68 4.86
CA LEU A 871 25.20 -1.34 5.85
C LEU A 871 24.97 -2.11 7.15
N THR A 872 26.02 -2.21 7.96
CA THR A 872 25.95 -2.82 9.28
C THR A 872 26.28 -1.79 10.34
N VAL A 873 25.42 -1.68 11.36
CA VAL A 873 25.66 -0.92 12.57
C VAL A 873 26.14 -1.86 13.67
N GLY A 874 27.25 -1.51 14.33
CA GLY A 874 27.67 -2.13 15.59
C GLY A 874 28.53 -3.39 15.54
N MET A 875 28.65 -4.10 14.42
CA MET A 875 29.46 -5.32 14.37
C MET A 875 30.98 -5.02 14.32
N GLY A 876 31.66 -5.18 15.47
CA GLY A 876 33.13 -5.21 15.55
C GLY A 876 33.83 -3.85 15.63
N VAL A 877 33.11 -2.79 16.02
CA VAL A 877 33.62 -1.40 16.11
C VAL A 877 33.65 -0.93 17.58
N SER A 878 34.41 0.12 17.89
CA SER A 878 34.60 0.62 19.27
C SER A 878 33.37 1.28 19.90
N ASP A 879 32.39 1.69 19.10
CA ASP A 879 31.12 2.26 19.56
C ASP A 879 29.94 1.59 18.82
N PRO A 880 29.32 0.57 19.41
CA PRO A 880 28.47 -0.35 18.67
C PRO A 880 27.06 0.19 18.36
N LYS A 881 26.66 1.32 18.93
CA LYS A 881 25.33 1.92 18.75
C LYS A 881 25.33 3.23 17.98
N THR A 882 26.41 3.49 17.25
CA THR A 882 26.64 4.77 16.57
C THR A 882 26.76 4.55 15.07
N LEU A 883 25.95 5.27 14.29
CA LEU A 883 26.09 5.35 12.83
C LEU A 883 26.77 6.67 12.48
N HIS A 884 27.97 6.57 11.92
CA HIS A 884 28.69 7.70 11.33
C HIS A 884 28.47 7.69 9.82
N LEU A 885 27.99 8.80 9.26
CA LEU A 885 27.69 8.95 7.84
C LEU A 885 28.34 10.21 7.29
N GLU A 886 28.98 10.09 6.14
CA GLU A 886 29.49 11.23 5.38
C GLU A 886 28.84 11.27 3.99
N VAL A 887 28.36 12.45 3.58
CA VAL A 887 27.70 12.67 2.30
C VAL A 887 28.42 13.77 1.53
N ARG A 888 28.89 13.44 0.32
CA ARG A 888 29.58 14.35 -0.59
C ARG A 888 28.62 14.81 -1.69
N CYS A 889 28.54 16.12 -1.88
CA CYS A 889 27.75 16.70 -2.98
C CYS A 889 28.54 16.67 -4.29
N GLU A 890 27.93 16.11 -5.34
CA GLU A 890 28.47 16.08 -6.70
C GLU A 890 27.52 16.73 -7.74
N SER A 891 26.43 17.36 -7.29
CA SER A 891 25.55 18.18 -8.13
C SER A 891 26.32 19.28 -8.87
N GLU A 892 25.90 19.58 -10.11
CA GLU A 892 26.49 20.68 -10.90
C GLU A 892 26.34 22.05 -10.22
N SER A 893 25.27 22.23 -9.44
CA SER A 893 25.03 23.41 -8.59
C SER A 893 26.06 23.56 -7.47
N HIS A 894 26.78 22.49 -7.12
CA HIS A 894 27.57 22.34 -5.90
C HIS A 894 26.76 22.55 -4.61
N VAL A 895 25.45 22.35 -4.68
CA VAL A 895 24.52 22.41 -3.55
C VAL A 895 23.72 21.12 -3.54
N CYS A 896 23.64 20.50 -2.37
CA CYS A 896 22.86 19.30 -2.11
C CYS A 896 22.11 19.51 -0.79
N HIS A 897 20.90 18.99 -0.71
CA HIS A 897 20.05 19.02 0.45
C HIS A 897 19.94 17.61 1.01
N PHE A 898 20.29 17.45 2.27
CA PHE A 898 20.10 16.20 2.98
C PHE A 898 19.08 16.45 4.09
N LEU A 899 17.97 15.73 4.03
CA LEU A 899 16.83 15.90 4.93
C LEU A 899 16.89 14.85 6.05
N HIS A 900 16.94 13.58 5.70
CA HIS A 900 17.01 12.47 6.65
C HIS A 900 17.60 11.20 5.99
N ALA A 901 17.99 10.23 6.82
CA ALA A 901 18.31 8.87 6.40
C ALA A 901 17.22 7.90 6.84
N MET A 902 17.06 6.81 6.10
CA MET A 902 16.16 5.71 6.44
C MET A 902 16.93 4.39 6.49
N LEU A 903 16.73 3.65 7.57
CA LEU A 903 17.27 2.31 7.76
C LEU A 903 16.14 1.28 7.72
N ASP A 904 16.14 0.43 6.70
CA ASP A 904 15.08 -0.55 6.46
C ASP A 904 15.54 -2.00 6.59
N PRO A 905 14.66 -2.90 7.08
CA PRO A 905 13.49 -2.58 7.90
C PRO A 905 13.91 -2.21 9.34
N GLN A 906 12.99 -1.67 10.13
CA GLN A 906 13.16 -1.66 11.59
C GLN A 906 13.29 -3.11 12.08
N LEU A 907 14.39 -3.48 12.76
CA LEU A 907 14.69 -4.89 13.06
C LEU A 907 13.71 -5.55 14.03
N VAL A 908 13.07 -4.76 14.89
CA VAL A 908 12.23 -5.24 16.00
C VAL A 908 10.92 -4.45 16.02
N LEU A 909 9.81 -5.15 16.11
CA LEU A 909 8.45 -4.62 16.16
C LEU A 909 7.87 -4.88 17.55
N VAL A 910 7.36 -3.85 18.22
CA VAL A 910 6.83 -3.96 19.59
C VAL A 910 5.31 -3.98 19.56
N GLY A 911 4.70 -4.78 20.42
CA GLY A 911 3.26 -4.72 20.67
C GLY A 911 2.37 -5.51 19.71
N ARG A 912 2.94 -6.26 18.76
CA ARG A 912 2.18 -7.23 17.97
C ARG A 912 1.67 -8.37 18.86
N ILE A 913 0.43 -8.77 18.61
CA ILE A 913 -0.30 -9.80 19.34
C ILE A 913 -0.28 -11.09 18.52
N ASN A 914 0.22 -12.18 19.12
CA ASN A 914 0.17 -13.48 18.49
C ASN A 914 -1.27 -14.00 18.45
N VAL A 915 -1.85 -14.04 17.25
CA VAL A 915 -3.24 -14.42 17.00
C VAL A 915 -3.53 -15.87 17.38
N ASN A 916 -2.52 -16.74 17.47
CA ASN A 916 -2.66 -18.15 17.81
C ASN A 916 -2.65 -18.43 19.32
N THR A 917 -2.05 -17.56 20.12
CA THR A 917 -1.90 -17.74 21.57
C THR A 917 -2.72 -16.75 22.40
N ALA A 918 -3.10 -15.60 21.83
CA ALA A 918 -3.87 -14.57 22.54
C ALA A 918 -5.19 -15.10 23.10
N SER A 919 -5.58 -14.57 24.27
CA SER A 919 -6.88 -14.90 24.88
C SER A 919 -8.02 -14.18 24.17
N ARG A 920 -9.26 -14.61 24.47
CA ARG A 920 -10.47 -13.99 23.94
C ARG A 920 -10.55 -12.51 24.31
N GLU A 921 -10.20 -12.18 25.55
CA GLU A 921 -10.23 -10.82 26.09
C GLU A 921 -9.21 -9.91 25.41
N VAL A 922 -8.01 -10.43 25.13
CA VAL A 922 -6.97 -9.72 24.37
C VAL A 922 -7.45 -9.44 22.94
N LEU A 923 -7.97 -10.44 22.24
CA LEU A 923 -8.49 -10.23 20.87
C LEU A 923 -9.66 -9.25 20.81
N LEU A 924 -10.53 -9.24 21.83
CA LEU A 924 -11.64 -8.28 21.92
C LEU A 924 -11.20 -6.84 22.28
N SER A 925 -9.93 -6.63 22.63
CA SER A 925 -9.38 -5.29 22.88
C SER A 925 -8.87 -4.61 21.61
N LEU A 926 -8.70 -5.36 20.52
CA LEU A 926 -8.34 -4.82 19.21
C LEU A 926 -9.52 -4.06 18.57
N SER A 927 -9.18 -3.03 17.81
CA SER A 927 -10.15 -2.23 17.05
C SER A 927 -10.91 -3.09 16.03
N GLY A 928 -12.21 -2.80 15.83
CA GLY A 928 -13.05 -3.54 14.88
C GLY A 928 -13.49 -4.95 15.28
N MET A 929 -13.11 -5.44 16.46
CA MET A 929 -13.36 -6.83 16.88
C MET A 929 -14.71 -7.02 17.60
N THR A 930 -15.43 -8.05 17.19
CA THR A 930 -16.69 -8.49 17.83
C THR A 930 -16.54 -9.92 18.34
N GLU A 931 -17.44 -10.31 19.25
CA GLU A 931 -17.47 -11.68 19.78
C GLU A 931 -17.52 -12.75 18.69
N ALA A 932 -18.37 -12.57 17.67
CA ALA A 932 -18.51 -13.53 16.58
C ALA A 932 -17.21 -13.67 15.75
N ILE A 933 -16.49 -12.56 15.54
CA ILE A 933 -15.23 -12.58 14.78
C ILE A 933 -14.14 -13.26 15.60
N VAL A 934 -14.03 -12.91 16.88
CA VAL A 934 -13.05 -13.53 17.78
C VAL A 934 -13.28 -15.03 17.89
N ASP A 935 -14.54 -15.45 18.00
CA ASP A 935 -14.88 -16.88 18.05
C ASP A 935 -14.45 -17.58 16.73
N ARG A 936 -14.68 -16.96 15.55
CA ARG A 936 -14.18 -17.48 14.26
C ARG A 936 -12.65 -17.54 14.19
N ILE A 937 -11.94 -16.53 14.70
CA ILE A 937 -10.48 -16.52 14.74
C ILE A 937 -9.97 -17.67 15.62
N ILE A 938 -10.54 -17.85 16.81
CA ILE A 938 -10.14 -18.92 17.73
C ILE A 938 -10.41 -20.30 17.10
N GLU A 939 -11.56 -20.47 16.44
CA GLU A 939 -11.92 -21.70 15.74
C GLU A 939 -10.99 -22.00 14.55
N GLY A 940 -10.49 -20.96 13.87
CA GLY A 940 -9.61 -21.08 12.70
C GLY A 940 -8.13 -21.34 13.01
N ARG A 941 -7.69 -21.30 14.28
CA ARG A 941 -6.30 -21.56 14.66
C ARG A 941 -5.82 -22.98 14.29
N PRO A 942 -4.53 -23.17 13.93
CA PRO A 942 -3.48 -22.15 13.84
C PRO A 942 -3.44 -21.44 12.49
N TYR A 943 -2.94 -20.22 12.50
CA TYR A 943 -2.61 -19.40 11.34
C TYR A 943 -1.10 -19.33 11.14
N GLY A 944 -0.64 -19.11 9.90
CA GLY A 944 0.77 -18.91 9.56
C GLY A 944 1.22 -19.80 8.40
N ASP A 945 0.80 -21.07 8.44
CA ASP A 945 1.15 -22.07 7.44
C ASP A 945 -0.05 -22.95 7.04
N GLN A 946 -1.25 -22.36 6.95
CA GLN A 946 -2.42 -23.06 6.44
C GLN A 946 -2.19 -23.51 5.00
N ASP A 947 -2.61 -24.74 4.69
CA ASP A 947 -2.36 -25.41 3.42
C ASP A 947 -0.86 -25.53 3.03
N SER A 948 0.05 -25.40 4.01
CA SER A 948 1.51 -25.40 3.79
C SER A 948 2.00 -24.30 2.86
N LYS A 949 1.33 -23.14 2.87
CA LYS A 949 1.62 -21.99 2.01
C LYS A 949 2.45 -20.89 2.67
N ALA A 950 2.77 -21.03 3.96
CA ALA A 950 3.62 -20.11 4.72
C ALA A 950 3.24 -18.62 4.50
N ARG A 951 1.95 -18.28 4.63
CA ARG A 951 1.44 -16.91 4.42
C ARG A 951 1.57 -16.01 5.65
N GLY A 952 2.04 -16.54 6.79
CA GLY A 952 2.17 -15.78 8.02
C GLY A 952 0.82 -15.21 8.47
N ILE A 953 0.80 -13.92 8.80
CA ILE A 953 -0.44 -13.21 9.14
C ILE A 953 -1.44 -13.18 7.99
N GLY A 954 -1.02 -13.39 6.75
CA GLY A 954 -1.90 -13.40 5.58
C GLY A 954 -2.96 -14.50 5.61
N ASP A 955 -2.75 -15.59 6.35
CA ASP A 955 -3.76 -16.66 6.48
C ASP A 955 -5.08 -16.16 7.08
N VAL A 956 -5.08 -15.08 7.86
CA VAL A 956 -6.33 -14.51 8.43
C VAL A 956 -7.26 -13.90 7.37
N LEU A 957 -6.71 -13.55 6.20
CA LEU A 957 -7.47 -13.05 5.03
C LEU A 957 -8.10 -14.19 4.21
N VAL A 958 -7.70 -15.43 4.46
CA VAL A 958 -8.20 -16.62 3.78
C VAL A 958 -9.39 -17.20 4.56
N GLY A 959 -10.43 -17.63 3.84
CA GLY A 959 -11.65 -18.15 4.46
C GLY A 959 -12.50 -17.05 5.10
N SER A 960 -13.14 -17.35 6.23
CA SER A 960 -14.16 -16.48 6.85
C SER A 960 -13.76 -15.85 8.18
N ALA A 961 -12.48 -15.95 8.58
CA ALA A 961 -12.00 -15.50 9.89
C ALA A 961 -12.36 -14.02 10.15
N LEU A 962 -11.98 -13.14 9.21
CA LEU A 962 -12.27 -11.71 9.30
C LEU A 962 -13.64 -11.31 8.73
N GLY A 963 -14.32 -12.16 7.95
CA GLY A 963 -15.55 -11.74 7.28
C GLY A 963 -16.06 -12.78 6.31
N GLU A 964 -17.35 -12.71 5.94
CA GLU A 964 -17.91 -13.59 4.91
C GLU A 964 -17.76 -13.00 3.50
N THR A 965 -17.69 -11.67 3.38
CA THR A 965 -17.52 -10.95 2.12
C THR A 965 -16.07 -10.51 1.92
N GLU A 966 -15.72 -10.10 0.70
CA GLU A 966 -14.41 -9.51 0.40
C GLU A 966 -14.16 -8.24 1.21
N ASP A 967 -15.11 -7.31 1.16
CA ASP A 967 -15.04 -6.01 1.82
C ASP A 967 -14.92 -6.14 3.35
N ASP A 968 -15.63 -7.09 3.96
CA ASP A 968 -15.52 -7.35 5.40
C ASP A 968 -14.10 -7.80 5.78
N ARG A 969 -13.47 -8.64 4.94
CA ARG A 969 -12.12 -9.15 5.20
C ARG A 969 -11.08 -8.05 5.04
N LEU A 970 -11.16 -7.30 3.94
CA LEU A 970 -10.25 -6.20 3.63
C LEU A 970 -10.36 -5.06 4.64
N SER A 971 -11.57 -4.62 4.98
CA SER A 971 -11.79 -3.54 5.96
C SER A 971 -11.26 -3.90 7.36
N ARG A 972 -11.43 -5.14 7.81
CA ARG A 972 -10.88 -5.57 9.12
C ARG A 972 -9.38 -5.80 9.07
N PHE A 973 -8.87 -6.33 7.97
CA PHE A 973 -7.44 -6.47 7.81
C PHE A 973 -6.76 -5.10 7.86
N ARG A 974 -7.38 -4.06 7.27
CA ARG A 974 -6.93 -2.67 7.37
C ARG A 974 -6.65 -2.26 8.82
N GLN A 975 -7.56 -2.61 9.73
CA GLN A 975 -7.49 -2.23 11.15
C GLN A 975 -6.52 -3.09 11.97
N LEU A 976 -6.23 -4.32 11.53
CA LEU A 976 -5.57 -5.34 12.36
C LEU A 976 -4.14 -5.67 11.92
N ALA A 977 -3.77 -5.44 10.65
CA ALA A 977 -2.54 -5.94 10.06
C ALA A 977 -1.26 -5.58 10.85
N ASN A 978 -1.18 -4.35 11.36
CA ASN A 978 -0.02 -3.88 12.13
C ASN A 978 0.08 -4.49 13.53
N TRP A 979 -1.04 -4.98 14.08
CA TRP A 979 -1.15 -5.41 15.48
C TRP A 979 -1.09 -6.92 15.66
N LEU A 980 -1.04 -7.69 14.57
CA LEU A 980 -1.05 -9.14 14.61
C LEU A 980 0.31 -9.74 14.23
N THR A 981 0.62 -10.87 14.85
CA THR A 981 1.69 -11.78 14.43
C THR A 981 1.22 -13.22 14.61
N VAL A 982 1.97 -14.17 14.06
CA VAL A 982 1.78 -15.61 14.27
C VAL A 982 2.95 -16.25 15.02
N ARG A 983 3.95 -15.44 15.39
CA ARG A 983 5.18 -15.87 16.05
C ARG A 983 5.36 -15.18 17.40
N SER A 984 6.18 -15.79 18.23
CA SER A 984 6.52 -15.34 19.56
C SER A 984 8.02 -15.47 19.79
N GLN A 985 8.67 -14.41 20.27
CA GLN A 985 10.09 -14.47 20.65
C GLN A 985 10.34 -14.35 22.14
N VAL A 986 9.35 -13.85 22.89
CA VAL A 986 9.50 -13.58 24.30
C VAL A 986 8.51 -14.44 25.07
N PHE A 987 9.06 -15.24 25.97
CA PHE A 987 8.29 -16.18 26.79
C PHE A 987 8.60 -15.96 28.26
N GLN A 988 7.56 -16.06 29.09
CA GLN A 988 7.69 -16.13 30.53
C GLN A 988 7.73 -17.59 30.96
N VAL A 989 8.85 -18.01 31.53
CA VAL A 989 9.02 -19.35 32.09
C VAL A 989 8.96 -19.25 33.61
N MET A 990 7.96 -19.91 34.19
CA MET A 990 7.78 -20.05 35.63
C MET A 990 8.09 -21.49 36.04
N SER A 991 8.85 -21.64 37.12
CA SER A 991 9.27 -22.94 37.63
C SER A 991 9.13 -23.01 39.13
N MET A 992 8.40 -24.03 39.61
CA MET A 992 8.27 -24.37 41.02
C MET A 992 9.15 -25.58 41.32
N GLY A 993 10.24 -25.39 42.07
CA GLY A 993 11.15 -26.45 42.48
C GLY A 993 10.96 -26.87 43.94
N GLU A 994 10.91 -28.16 44.20
CA GLU A 994 10.87 -28.75 45.54
C GLU A 994 12.07 -29.66 45.80
N ALA A 995 12.79 -29.40 46.89
CA ALA A 995 13.88 -30.27 47.37
C ALA A 995 13.34 -31.32 48.34
N PHE A 996 13.82 -32.56 48.22
CA PHE A 996 13.39 -33.66 49.07
C PHE A 996 14.38 -33.98 50.18
N GLU A 997 13.87 -34.13 51.40
CA GLU A 997 14.58 -34.75 52.52
C GLU A 997 13.82 -36.01 52.94
N ARG A 998 14.45 -37.18 52.83
CA ARG A 998 13.83 -38.49 53.13
C ARG A 998 12.52 -38.73 52.36
N ASN A 999 12.51 -38.45 51.05
CA ASN A 999 11.35 -38.58 50.14
C ASN A 999 10.14 -37.72 50.54
N LYS A 1000 10.36 -36.58 51.20
CA LYS A 1000 9.32 -35.59 51.48
C LYS A 1000 9.80 -34.19 51.07
N PRO A 1001 8.92 -33.31 50.59
CA PRO A 1001 9.27 -31.91 50.33
C PRO A 1001 9.77 -31.25 51.62
N ALA A 1002 10.98 -30.70 51.57
CA ALA A 1002 11.63 -30.01 52.69
C ALA A 1002 11.67 -28.50 52.50
N ALA A 1003 11.78 -28.03 51.25
CA ALA A 1003 11.69 -26.64 50.86
C ALA A 1003 11.17 -26.54 49.42
N SER A 1004 10.44 -25.47 49.11
CA SER A 1004 10.03 -25.10 47.76
C SER A 1004 10.61 -23.73 47.38
N LYS A 1005 10.75 -23.48 46.08
CA LYS A 1005 11.15 -22.18 45.54
C LYS A 1005 10.52 -21.99 44.16
N ARG A 1006 9.86 -20.85 43.96
CA ARG A 1006 9.42 -20.39 42.63
C ARG A 1006 10.47 -19.46 42.01
N ILE A 1007 10.68 -19.61 40.71
CA ILE A 1007 11.47 -18.72 39.87
C ILE A 1007 10.64 -18.36 38.66
N GLN A 1008 10.65 -17.09 38.29
CA GLN A 1008 10.10 -16.57 37.04
C GLN A 1008 11.25 -15.95 36.25
N ALA A 1009 11.29 -16.26 34.96
CA ALA A 1009 12.26 -15.69 34.03
C ALA A 1009 11.53 -15.24 32.76
N ILE A 1010 11.89 -14.07 32.26
CA ILE A 1010 11.53 -13.63 30.91
C ILE A 1010 12.69 -14.04 30.01
N LEU A 1011 12.41 -14.88 29.03
CA LEU A 1011 13.39 -15.43 28.11
C LEU A 1011 13.08 -14.92 26.71
N GLN A 1012 14.13 -14.48 26.04
CA GLN A 1012 14.12 -14.27 24.60
C GLN A 1012 14.68 -15.54 23.96
N ARG A 1013 13.96 -16.03 22.95
CA ARG A 1013 14.39 -17.15 22.09
C ARG A 1013 15.57 -16.74 21.21
#